data_AF-A0AAU8BS30-F1
#
_entry.id   AF-A0AAU8BS30-F1
#
_cell.length_a   1.000
_cell.length_b   1.000
_cell.length_c   1.000
_cell.angle_alpha   90.00
_cell.angle_beta   90.00
_cell.angle_gamma   90.00
#
_symmetry.space_group_name_H-M   'P 1'
#
loop_
_entity.id
_entity.type
_entity.pdbx_description
1 polymer ?
#
loop_
_entity_poly.entity_id
_entity_poly.type
_entity_poly.pdbx_seq_one_letter_code
_entity_poly.pdbx_strand_id
1 'polypeptide(L)'
;MAELPINVSEFITVDDRISDSAGNVYYGVVFDVQKRFLIDGTYNFTQDILDFESNVTGSVSYDVVVDTSSPSASALINNAGGYNMVTTGPVWSLGYGGSGYALLIVEDIADESGIESVTVNNYRQDGSLLITAPMQYDAANNVASRTFETGVFPRSNLDEDFLLEVVIVDKAGNRYISERQTARMDNDRGAVELWGFYNPSASSSIGPGLDGFERYQSGMVVHTNPVVGAYRVKKSNWRSYNYGGLVFTNGLGENRVAGEDDEYVYIVFSAPYGNTNGNYIRFVNQHEWSGHGIGYNVTLSDAAPKTPYLVNVHYNFSDVGWRDFYRYYVDVSSLPVSVSGVRGYVEERSYTQRFVHFGKECFIPPGETFCEFDIDYTMQDGTLGYLHGNATVYDPSNALRSNPRWGETHWNGQYYPQITSVFDEVNKTMTAYIKQLGRGHFFDRLRLNGAWIIDQNTGETLNVSGGKIAEDRTDYTYRWDLTSLPEGQFTIAVKARENHGATTVGDSFEYNNDKSPPVISFELKDGEVYEPGMLVKGLERIRLRIDENSAYQFTKLNLSGGPSNDNVELAFNDQGENVYGLEYPRTFPTNVGEDYKLTVTVTDAFGQVQTQVYQFAYEPDNFFKLDAITSVPHNRPLADIYNKPHSLITSNTLRADNGQLASGEQRLFITVRADADYSLNFNGVVVRPGETKEMYVSLDDNGQLNLPVSALEDVHGQANYMIEITGIR
;
A
#
# COMPACT_ATOMS: atom_id res chain seq x y z
N MET A 1 -20.36 12.32 27.72
CA MET A 1 -19.09 11.67 28.04
C MET A 1 -19.19 11.16 29.46
N ALA A 2 -19.02 9.86 29.67
CA ALA A 2 -18.86 9.34 31.02
C ALA A 2 -17.41 9.58 31.42
N GLU A 3 -17.17 10.40 32.44
CA GLU A 3 -15.81 10.61 32.97
C GLU A 3 -15.36 9.33 33.67
N LEU A 4 -14.20 8.82 33.25
CA LEU A 4 -13.49 7.76 33.95
C LEU A 4 -12.94 8.32 35.28
N PRO A 5 -12.73 7.47 36.30
CA PRO A 5 -12.15 7.91 37.56
C PRO A 5 -10.73 8.48 37.39
N ILE A 6 -10.47 9.61 38.05
CA ILE A 6 -9.14 10.24 38.16
C ILE A 6 -8.32 9.50 39.21
N ASN A 7 -7.09 9.10 38.87
CA ASN A 7 -6.14 8.49 39.80
C ASN A 7 -4.91 9.41 39.94
N VAL A 8 -4.39 9.56 41.17
CA VAL A 8 -3.21 10.38 41.48
C VAL A 8 -2.24 9.53 42.31
N SER A 9 -0.93 9.60 42.00
CA SER A 9 0.12 8.87 42.71
C SER A 9 0.62 9.60 43.96
N GLU A 10 1.36 8.90 44.82
CA GLU A 10 2.26 9.54 45.79
C GLU A 10 3.54 10.10 45.09
N PHE A 11 4.49 10.62 45.85
CA PHE A 11 5.77 11.13 45.31
C PHE A 11 6.58 10.02 44.63
N ILE A 12 7.09 10.31 43.44
CA ILE A 12 7.94 9.40 42.68
C ILE A 12 9.38 9.50 43.19
N THR A 13 9.96 8.37 43.59
CA THR A 13 11.30 8.23 44.15
C THR A 13 12.20 7.39 43.23
N VAL A 14 13.46 7.18 43.60
CA VAL A 14 14.41 6.35 42.84
C VAL A 14 14.02 4.86 42.76
N ASP A 15 13.10 4.43 43.62
CA ASP A 15 12.62 3.04 43.71
C ASP A 15 11.36 2.80 42.88
N ASP A 16 10.65 3.87 42.48
CA ASP A 16 9.41 3.80 41.69
C ASP A 16 9.71 3.57 40.22
N ARG A 17 10.30 2.41 39.88
CA ARG A 17 10.68 2.06 38.52
C ARG A 17 9.60 1.22 37.84
N ILE A 18 9.16 1.70 36.68
CA ILE A 18 8.26 0.96 35.78
C ILE A 18 8.97 0.68 34.47
N SER A 19 8.56 -0.38 33.78
CA SER A 19 9.07 -0.71 32.46
C SER A 19 7.95 -0.72 31.44
N ASP A 20 8.22 -0.18 30.26
CA ASP A 20 7.34 -0.33 29.11
C ASP A 20 7.51 -1.72 28.46
N SER A 21 6.70 -2.02 27.45
CA SER A 21 6.78 -3.28 26.69
C SER A 21 8.06 -3.42 25.85
N ALA A 22 8.79 -2.32 25.61
CA ALA A 22 10.06 -2.31 24.90
C ALA A 22 11.27 -2.53 25.85
N GLY A 23 11.04 -2.52 27.17
CA GLY A 23 12.05 -2.69 28.20
C GLY A 23 12.73 -1.39 28.65
N ASN A 24 12.23 -0.23 28.23
CA ASN A 24 12.71 1.06 28.75
C ASN A 24 12.21 1.25 30.17
N VAL A 25 13.05 1.81 31.04
CA VAL A 25 12.75 2.02 32.46
C VAL A 25 12.48 3.49 32.72
N TYR A 26 11.40 3.78 33.43
CA TYR A 26 10.98 5.12 33.82
C TYR A 26 10.79 5.19 35.32
N TYR A 27 10.90 6.40 35.88
CA TYR A 27 10.37 6.67 37.21
C TYR A 27 8.86 6.95 37.11
N GLY A 28 8.01 6.16 37.76
CA GLY A 28 6.55 6.31 37.68
C GLY A 28 5.76 5.18 38.36
N VAL A 29 4.43 5.24 38.19
CA VAL A 29 3.48 4.24 38.71
C VAL A 29 2.49 3.83 37.62
N VAL A 30 1.90 2.63 37.75
CA VAL A 30 0.92 2.09 36.79
C VAL A 30 -0.51 2.29 37.29
N PHE A 31 -1.40 2.78 36.42
CA PHE A 31 -2.83 2.87 36.68
C PHE A 31 -3.61 1.87 35.81
N ASP A 32 -4.48 1.07 36.44
CA ASP A 32 -5.32 0.10 35.74
C ASP A 32 -6.69 0.69 35.34
N VAL A 33 -7.03 0.62 34.05
CA VAL A 33 -8.37 0.98 33.55
C VAL A 33 -9.23 -0.28 33.48
N GLN A 34 -10.38 -0.30 34.19
CA GLN A 34 -11.23 -1.48 34.19
C GLN A 34 -12.03 -1.62 32.88
N LYS A 35 -11.92 -2.80 32.23
CA LYS A 35 -12.61 -3.14 30.97
C LYS A 35 -14.11 -2.82 30.93
N ARG A 36 -14.81 -2.88 32.07
CA ARG A 36 -16.26 -2.57 32.13
C ARG A 36 -16.61 -1.13 31.73
N PHE A 37 -15.62 -0.25 31.69
CA PHE A 37 -15.79 1.15 31.29
C PHE A 37 -15.41 1.40 29.82
N LEU A 38 -14.99 0.36 29.08
CA LEU A 38 -14.60 0.43 27.67
C LEU A 38 -15.63 -0.34 26.83
N ILE A 39 -16.69 0.36 26.40
CA ILE A 39 -17.61 -0.08 25.35
C ILE A 39 -17.16 0.46 23.98
N ASP A 40 -17.73 -0.05 22.89
CA ASP A 40 -17.41 0.42 21.54
C ASP A 40 -17.54 1.96 21.42
N GLY A 41 -16.55 2.58 20.80
CA GLY A 41 -16.44 4.03 20.65
C GLY A 41 -15.02 4.58 20.83
N THR A 42 -14.91 5.91 20.81
CA THR A 42 -13.65 6.65 20.89
C THR A 42 -13.46 7.28 22.29
N TYR A 43 -12.28 7.09 22.88
CA TYR A 43 -11.89 7.59 24.20
C TYR A 43 -10.67 8.51 24.10
N ASN A 44 -10.62 9.55 24.94
CA ASN A 44 -9.46 10.41 25.12
C ASN A 44 -8.92 10.23 26.55
N PHE A 45 -7.64 9.90 26.70
CA PHE A 45 -6.95 9.72 27.98
C PHE A 45 -5.98 10.88 28.22
N THR A 46 -6.08 11.56 29.36
CA THR A 46 -5.19 12.67 29.74
C THR A 46 -4.29 12.26 30.92
N GLN A 47 -3.00 12.64 30.87
CA GLN A 47 -2.01 12.47 31.93
C GLN A 47 -1.47 13.84 32.33
N ASP A 48 -1.51 14.15 33.64
CA ASP A 48 -0.97 15.39 34.22
C ASP A 48 0.24 15.10 35.13
N ILE A 49 1.23 16.00 35.12
CA ILE A 49 2.39 16.01 36.02
C ILE A 49 2.19 17.12 37.06
N LEU A 50 2.43 16.81 38.34
CA LEU A 50 2.20 17.72 39.47
C LEU A 50 3.52 18.06 40.19
N ASP A 51 3.67 19.30 40.67
CA ASP A 51 4.77 19.70 41.56
C ASP A 51 4.52 19.34 43.05
N PHE A 52 5.47 19.68 43.93
CA PHE A 52 5.37 19.45 45.38
C PHE A 52 4.21 20.19 46.07
N GLU A 53 3.65 21.22 45.43
CA GLU A 53 2.50 21.99 45.88
C GLU A 53 1.19 21.53 45.22
N SER A 54 1.23 20.43 44.45
CA SER A 54 0.11 19.86 43.68
C SER A 54 -0.39 20.75 42.52
N ASN A 55 0.45 21.63 42.00
CA ASN A 55 0.14 22.37 40.77
C ASN A 55 0.52 21.56 39.54
N VAL A 56 -0.29 21.62 38.47
CA VAL A 56 0.01 20.97 37.19
C VAL A 56 1.16 21.69 36.50
N THR A 57 2.25 20.96 36.23
CA THR A 57 3.45 21.45 35.53
C THR A 57 3.55 20.92 34.09
N GLY A 58 2.75 19.90 33.73
CA GLY A 58 2.66 19.37 32.37
C GLY A 58 1.43 18.49 32.15
N SER A 59 0.95 18.37 30.90
CA SER A 59 -0.21 17.55 30.53
C SER A 59 -0.08 16.97 29.11
N VAL A 60 -0.54 15.73 28.88
CA VAL A 60 -0.57 15.05 27.57
C VAL A 60 -1.87 14.26 27.39
N SER A 61 -2.38 14.12 26.15
CA SER A 61 -3.62 13.38 25.86
C SER A 61 -3.51 12.40 24.67
N TYR A 62 -4.28 11.30 24.70
CA TYR A 62 -4.25 10.19 23.72
C TYR A 62 -5.64 9.72 23.29
N ASP A 63 -5.87 9.44 22.00
CA ASP A 63 -7.13 8.90 21.48
C ASP A 63 -7.08 7.37 21.26
N VAL A 64 -8.15 6.65 21.61
CA VAL A 64 -8.27 5.18 21.49
C VAL A 64 -9.65 4.78 20.98
N VAL A 65 -9.73 3.87 20.01
CA VAL A 65 -11.00 3.29 19.47
C VAL A 65 -11.17 1.85 19.93
N VAL A 66 -12.37 1.49 20.37
CA VAL A 66 -12.80 0.13 20.71
C VAL A 66 -13.92 -0.28 19.76
N ASP A 67 -13.82 -1.44 19.11
CA ASP A 67 -14.82 -1.96 18.16
C ASP A 67 -14.94 -3.49 18.27
N THR A 68 -16.18 -4.00 18.40
CA THR A 68 -16.50 -5.43 18.48
C THR A 68 -17.50 -5.89 17.42
N SER A 69 -17.90 -5.00 16.50
CA SER A 69 -18.91 -5.27 15.48
C SER A 69 -18.27 -5.86 14.22
N SER A 70 -18.99 -6.74 13.51
CA SER A 70 -18.50 -7.28 12.23
C SER A 70 -18.81 -6.33 11.07
N PRO A 71 -18.00 -6.33 10.00
CA PRO A 71 -18.25 -5.49 8.83
C PRO A 71 -19.60 -5.77 8.18
N SER A 72 -20.07 -4.82 7.38
CA SER A 72 -21.25 -4.97 6.53
C SER A 72 -20.90 -4.80 5.05
N ALA A 73 -21.68 -5.44 4.16
CA ALA A 73 -21.51 -5.34 2.71
C ALA A 73 -22.77 -5.77 1.94
N SER A 74 -22.90 -5.31 0.70
CA SER A 74 -23.91 -5.77 -0.25
C SER A 74 -23.60 -7.18 -0.81
N ALA A 75 -24.58 -7.79 -1.47
CA ALA A 75 -24.43 -9.10 -2.10
C ALA A 75 -23.38 -9.07 -3.24
N LEU A 76 -22.73 -10.21 -3.47
CA LEU A 76 -21.79 -10.37 -4.58
C LEU A 76 -22.50 -10.20 -5.92
N ILE A 77 -21.98 -9.32 -6.77
CA ILE A 77 -22.45 -9.11 -8.15
C ILE A 77 -21.30 -9.32 -9.15
N ASN A 78 -21.62 -9.27 -10.43
CA ASN A 78 -20.63 -9.28 -11.50
C ASN A 78 -21.02 -8.30 -12.61
N ASN A 79 -20.03 -7.84 -13.39
CA ASN A 79 -20.24 -6.92 -14.52
C ASN A 79 -20.08 -7.58 -15.89
N ALA A 80 -20.06 -8.91 -15.93
CA ALA A 80 -19.91 -9.65 -17.17
C ALA A 80 -21.16 -9.49 -18.04
N GLY A 81 -21.02 -9.70 -19.35
CA GLY A 81 -22.13 -9.59 -20.28
C GLY A 81 -21.77 -9.89 -21.73
N GLY A 82 -22.79 -10.11 -22.54
CA GLY A 82 -22.64 -10.53 -23.93
C GLY A 82 -22.47 -12.06 -24.07
N TYR A 83 -22.37 -12.53 -25.32
CA TYR A 83 -22.11 -13.94 -25.65
C TYR A 83 -23.01 -14.95 -24.90
N ASN A 84 -24.28 -14.57 -24.71
CA ASN A 84 -25.31 -15.36 -24.03
C ASN A 84 -24.99 -15.77 -22.58
N MET A 85 -24.06 -15.07 -21.90
CA MET A 85 -23.81 -15.28 -20.47
C MET A 85 -25.06 -15.01 -19.63
N VAL A 86 -25.17 -15.71 -18.51
CA VAL A 86 -26.21 -15.49 -17.50
C VAL A 86 -25.54 -14.92 -16.26
N THR A 87 -25.79 -13.65 -15.98
CA THR A 87 -25.04 -12.89 -14.96
C THR A 87 -25.90 -12.44 -13.79
N THR A 88 -27.15 -12.90 -13.75
CA THR A 88 -28.10 -12.62 -12.67
C THR A 88 -28.85 -13.90 -12.29
N GLY A 89 -29.47 -13.91 -11.11
CA GLY A 89 -30.24 -15.04 -10.61
C GLY A 89 -29.39 -16.06 -9.82
N PRO A 90 -30.01 -17.20 -9.44
CA PRO A 90 -29.41 -18.14 -8.48
C PRO A 90 -28.22 -18.92 -9.03
N VAL A 91 -28.10 -19.06 -10.35
CA VAL A 91 -26.97 -19.72 -11.01
C VAL A 91 -26.47 -18.85 -12.14
N TRP A 92 -25.22 -18.40 -12.03
CA TRP A 92 -24.56 -17.68 -13.11
C TRP A 92 -23.93 -18.66 -14.12
N SER A 93 -23.91 -18.27 -15.39
CA SER A 93 -23.22 -19.00 -16.47
C SER A 93 -22.25 -18.01 -17.11
N LEU A 94 -20.98 -18.12 -16.72
CA LEU A 94 -19.91 -17.16 -17.01
C LEU A 94 -18.94 -17.71 -18.07
N GLY A 95 -18.14 -16.83 -18.65
CA GLY A 95 -17.02 -17.16 -19.56
C GLY A 95 -16.14 -15.93 -19.84
N TYR A 96 -15.21 -16.03 -20.79
CA TYR A 96 -14.30 -14.91 -21.13
C TYR A 96 -14.94 -13.79 -21.98
N GLY A 97 -16.01 -14.09 -22.72
CA GLY A 97 -16.68 -13.09 -23.54
C GLY A 97 -15.82 -12.59 -24.71
N GLY A 98 -15.63 -11.27 -24.80
CA GLY A 98 -14.97 -10.58 -25.91
C GLY A 98 -13.78 -9.74 -25.43
N SER A 99 -13.73 -8.47 -25.82
CA SER A 99 -12.69 -7.52 -25.38
C SER A 99 -13.18 -6.69 -24.18
N GLY A 100 -13.06 -7.22 -22.97
CA GLY A 100 -13.39 -6.50 -21.73
C GLY A 100 -12.98 -7.31 -20.50
N TYR A 101 -12.84 -6.65 -19.34
CA TYR A 101 -12.54 -7.33 -18.07
C TYR A 101 -13.83 -7.71 -17.37
N ALA A 102 -13.96 -9.00 -17.04
CA ALA A 102 -15.10 -9.51 -16.29
C ALA A 102 -14.76 -9.61 -14.79
N LEU A 103 -15.48 -8.86 -13.96
CA LEU A 103 -15.22 -8.67 -12.54
C LEU A 103 -16.32 -9.27 -11.68
N LEU A 104 -15.89 -9.80 -10.54
CA LEU A 104 -16.68 -9.98 -9.32
C LEU A 104 -16.58 -8.70 -8.49
N ILE A 105 -17.71 -8.22 -7.96
CA ILE A 105 -17.79 -6.92 -7.28
C ILE A 105 -18.65 -7.06 -6.01
N VAL A 106 -18.21 -6.42 -4.94
CA VAL A 106 -18.96 -6.25 -3.69
C VAL A 106 -18.95 -4.77 -3.36
N GLU A 107 -20.12 -4.21 -3.06
CA GLU A 107 -20.33 -2.78 -2.81
C GLU A 107 -20.79 -2.56 -1.36
N ASP A 108 -20.92 -1.29 -0.97
CA ASP A 108 -21.41 -0.84 0.33
C ASP A 108 -20.65 -1.46 1.52
N ILE A 109 -19.34 -1.65 1.38
CA ILE A 109 -18.51 -2.21 2.44
C ILE A 109 -18.30 -1.15 3.53
N ALA A 110 -18.71 -1.42 4.77
CA ALA A 110 -18.61 -0.45 5.86
C ALA A 110 -18.28 -1.11 7.20
N ASP A 111 -17.41 -0.43 7.96
CA ASP A 111 -16.99 -0.76 9.33
C ASP A 111 -16.41 0.48 10.03
N GLU A 112 -16.59 0.63 11.35
CA GLU A 112 -16.11 1.81 12.10
C GLU A 112 -14.59 1.78 12.36
N SER A 113 -14.00 0.61 12.62
CA SER A 113 -12.55 0.45 12.73
C SER A 113 -11.83 0.46 11.37
N GLY A 114 -12.59 0.27 10.28
CA GLY A 114 -12.12 0.24 8.90
C GLY A 114 -11.64 -1.14 8.45
N ILE A 115 -11.51 -1.33 7.14
CA ILE A 115 -11.29 -2.66 6.54
C ILE A 115 -9.80 -3.02 6.47
N GLU A 116 -9.45 -4.23 6.91
CA GLU A 116 -8.11 -4.82 6.76
C GLU A 116 -7.99 -5.57 5.43
N SER A 117 -8.95 -6.44 5.09
CA SER A 117 -8.87 -7.25 3.87
C SER A 117 -10.22 -7.74 3.34
N VAL A 118 -10.27 -7.98 2.02
CA VAL A 118 -11.42 -8.59 1.32
C VAL A 118 -10.94 -9.73 0.42
N THR A 119 -11.61 -10.88 0.49
CA THR A 119 -11.28 -12.07 -0.31
C THR A 119 -12.52 -12.73 -0.88
N VAL A 120 -12.37 -13.42 -2.01
CA VAL A 120 -13.37 -14.35 -2.55
C VAL A 120 -12.85 -15.77 -2.48
N ASN A 121 -13.63 -16.65 -1.88
CA ASN A 121 -13.44 -18.08 -1.86
C ASN A 121 -14.29 -18.72 -2.97
N ASN A 122 -13.72 -19.70 -3.67
CA ASN A 122 -14.45 -20.55 -4.59
C ASN A 122 -14.42 -21.98 -4.06
N TYR A 123 -15.59 -22.60 -3.93
CA TYR A 123 -15.77 -23.99 -3.55
C TYR A 123 -16.35 -24.79 -4.72
N ARG A 124 -16.02 -26.07 -4.77
CA ARG A 124 -16.77 -27.03 -5.60
C ARG A 124 -18.16 -27.27 -5.05
N GLN A 125 -19.02 -27.89 -5.86
CA GLN A 125 -20.38 -28.26 -5.44
C GLN A 125 -20.41 -29.18 -4.21
N ASP A 126 -19.36 -29.98 -4.00
CA ASP A 126 -19.22 -30.86 -2.83
C ASP A 126 -18.80 -30.11 -1.54
N GLY A 127 -18.59 -28.80 -1.63
CA GLY A 127 -18.18 -27.93 -0.52
C GLY A 127 -16.67 -27.87 -0.27
N SER A 128 -15.85 -28.56 -1.07
CA SER A 128 -14.39 -28.46 -0.98
C SER A 128 -13.89 -27.10 -1.46
N LEU A 129 -13.04 -26.45 -0.67
CA LEU A 129 -12.42 -25.18 -1.05
C LEU A 129 -11.44 -25.40 -2.21
N LEU A 130 -11.64 -24.68 -3.30
CA LEU A 130 -10.76 -24.72 -4.46
C LEU A 130 -9.68 -23.64 -4.37
N ILE A 131 -10.07 -22.41 -4.08
CA ILE A 131 -9.16 -21.25 -4.05
C ILE A 131 -9.70 -20.14 -3.14
N THR A 132 -8.77 -19.42 -2.52
CA THR A 132 -9.01 -18.13 -1.85
C THR A 132 -8.24 -17.06 -2.61
N ALA A 133 -8.90 -15.97 -2.95
CA ALA A 133 -8.41 -14.99 -3.89
C ALA A 133 -8.63 -13.57 -3.34
N PRO A 134 -7.57 -12.74 -3.17
CA PRO A 134 -7.75 -11.37 -2.68
C PRO A 134 -8.54 -10.50 -3.67
N MET A 135 -9.47 -9.70 -3.16
CA MET A 135 -10.15 -8.66 -3.93
C MET A 135 -9.48 -7.31 -3.64
N GLN A 136 -9.35 -6.46 -4.65
CA GLN A 136 -8.83 -5.10 -4.43
C GLN A 136 -9.92 -4.27 -3.79
N TYR A 137 -9.64 -3.73 -2.60
CA TYR A 137 -10.56 -2.87 -1.85
C TYR A 137 -10.25 -1.39 -2.09
N ASP A 138 -11.24 -0.65 -2.57
CA ASP A 138 -11.23 0.79 -2.71
C ASP A 138 -11.99 1.43 -1.54
N ALA A 139 -11.24 1.91 -0.55
CA ALA A 139 -11.78 2.54 0.64
C ALA A 139 -12.47 3.89 0.38
N ALA A 140 -12.21 4.55 -0.75
CA ALA A 140 -12.87 5.82 -1.07
C ALA A 140 -14.30 5.61 -1.57
N ASN A 141 -14.54 4.49 -2.26
CA ASN A 141 -15.84 4.15 -2.83
C ASN A 141 -16.57 3.02 -2.08
N ASN A 142 -15.95 2.41 -1.07
CA ASN A 142 -16.48 1.27 -0.32
C ASN A 142 -16.80 0.05 -1.21
N VAL A 143 -15.94 -0.21 -2.21
CA VAL A 143 -16.11 -1.29 -3.19
C VAL A 143 -14.90 -2.21 -3.19
N ALA A 144 -15.12 -3.51 -3.29
CA ALA A 144 -14.08 -4.49 -3.59
C ALA A 144 -14.34 -5.20 -4.92
N SER A 145 -13.29 -5.39 -5.73
CA SER A 145 -13.44 -6.08 -7.02
C SER A 145 -12.28 -7.03 -7.35
N ARG A 146 -12.56 -8.04 -8.18
CA ARG A 146 -11.54 -8.96 -8.73
C ARG A 146 -11.96 -9.50 -10.09
N THR A 147 -11.02 -9.60 -11.02
CA THR A 147 -11.25 -10.31 -12.29
C THR A 147 -11.39 -11.81 -12.06
N PHE A 148 -12.44 -12.42 -12.62
CA PHE A 148 -12.66 -13.87 -12.48
C PHE A 148 -12.10 -14.69 -13.65
N GLU A 149 -11.63 -14.01 -14.69
CA GLU A 149 -11.01 -14.61 -15.88
C GLU A 149 -9.72 -15.36 -15.53
N THR A 150 -9.06 -14.98 -14.43
CA THR A 150 -7.82 -15.61 -13.98
C THR A 150 -7.84 -15.82 -12.47
N GLY A 151 -7.41 -17.00 -12.02
CA GLY A 151 -7.17 -17.27 -10.60
C GLY A 151 -8.41 -17.23 -9.70
N VAL A 152 -9.60 -17.50 -10.23
CA VAL A 152 -10.84 -17.73 -9.46
C VAL A 152 -11.47 -19.08 -9.82
N PHE A 153 -11.54 -19.42 -11.11
CA PHE A 153 -12.10 -20.69 -11.59
C PHE A 153 -11.01 -21.64 -12.10
N PRO A 154 -11.21 -22.96 -11.99
CA PRO A 154 -10.39 -23.95 -12.69
C PRO A 154 -10.79 -23.98 -14.17
N ARG A 155 -10.11 -24.80 -15.00
CA ARG A 155 -10.60 -25.09 -16.35
C ARG A 155 -11.91 -25.88 -16.27
N SER A 156 -12.95 -25.41 -16.94
CA SER A 156 -14.30 -25.97 -16.99
C SER A 156 -14.97 -25.58 -18.31
N ASN A 157 -15.89 -26.44 -18.78
CA ASN A 157 -16.69 -26.21 -19.98
C ASN A 157 -18.19 -26.16 -19.65
N LEU A 158 -18.55 -25.49 -18.54
CA LEU A 158 -19.90 -25.44 -17.97
C LEU A 158 -20.41 -26.79 -17.43
N ASP A 159 -19.49 -27.65 -16.99
CA ASP A 159 -19.73 -29.01 -16.50
C ASP A 159 -19.86 -29.14 -14.97
N GLU A 160 -19.53 -28.10 -14.20
CA GLU A 160 -19.60 -28.11 -12.73
C GLU A 160 -20.19 -26.82 -12.18
N ASP A 161 -20.92 -26.94 -11.05
CA ASP A 161 -21.36 -25.80 -10.24
C ASP A 161 -20.27 -25.41 -9.22
N PHE A 162 -19.89 -24.14 -9.23
CA PHE A 162 -18.99 -23.53 -8.26
C PHE A 162 -19.77 -22.65 -7.29
N LEU A 163 -19.30 -22.51 -6.05
CA LEU A 163 -19.90 -21.69 -5.01
C LEU A 163 -18.93 -20.58 -4.60
N LEU A 164 -19.28 -19.33 -4.87
CA LEU A 164 -18.50 -18.16 -4.53
C LEU A 164 -18.94 -17.56 -3.19
N GLU A 165 -18.00 -17.26 -2.30
CA GLU A 165 -18.24 -16.70 -0.97
C GLU A 165 -17.25 -15.57 -0.71
N VAL A 166 -17.72 -14.43 -0.21
CA VAL A 166 -16.88 -13.28 0.11
C VAL A 166 -16.60 -13.25 1.60
N VAL A 167 -15.36 -13.00 1.98
CA VAL A 167 -14.94 -12.79 3.38
C VAL A 167 -14.27 -11.43 3.52
N ILE A 168 -14.75 -10.63 4.47
CA ILE A 168 -14.24 -9.30 4.81
C ILE A 168 -13.75 -9.32 6.27
N VAL A 169 -12.58 -8.72 6.52
CA VAL A 169 -11.97 -8.60 7.85
C VAL A 169 -11.69 -7.12 8.12
N ASP A 170 -12.10 -6.61 9.28
CA ASP A 170 -11.77 -5.25 9.74
C ASP A 170 -10.45 -5.18 10.53
N LYS A 171 -10.03 -3.96 10.90
CA LYS A 171 -8.79 -3.73 11.66
C LYS A 171 -8.88 -4.15 13.13
N ALA A 172 -10.07 -4.32 13.69
CA ALA A 172 -10.27 -4.90 15.01
C ALA A 172 -10.25 -6.45 14.98
N GLY A 173 -10.27 -7.06 13.79
CA GLY A 173 -10.21 -8.49 13.54
C GLY A 173 -11.58 -9.18 13.42
N ASN A 174 -12.70 -8.46 13.40
CA ASN A 174 -14.02 -9.06 13.19
C ASN A 174 -14.25 -9.40 11.71
N ARG A 175 -15.25 -10.25 11.43
CA ARG A 175 -15.41 -10.89 10.12
C ARG A 175 -16.84 -10.93 9.62
N TYR A 176 -17.02 -10.56 8.35
CA TYR A 176 -18.23 -10.80 7.57
C TYR A 176 -18.01 -11.94 6.57
N ILE A 177 -19.02 -12.79 6.40
CA ILE A 177 -19.04 -13.89 5.42
C ILE A 177 -20.35 -13.81 4.66
N SER A 178 -20.28 -13.70 3.33
CA SER A 178 -21.48 -13.59 2.48
C SER A 178 -22.23 -14.92 2.33
N GLU A 179 -23.47 -14.85 1.83
CA GLU A 179 -24.11 -16.04 1.24
C GLU A 179 -23.33 -16.51 0.01
N ARG A 180 -23.47 -17.82 -0.31
CA ARG A 180 -22.80 -18.44 -1.46
C ARG A 180 -23.57 -18.20 -2.75
N GLN A 181 -22.90 -17.64 -3.74
CA GLN A 181 -23.43 -17.47 -5.10
C GLN A 181 -22.98 -18.64 -5.99
N THR A 182 -23.92 -19.34 -6.63
CA THR A 182 -23.59 -20.41 -7.57
C THR A 182 -23.22 -19.86 -8.94
N ALA A 183 -22.15 -20.37 -9.55
CA ALA A 183 -21.70 -20.02 -10.88
C ALA A 183 -21.12 -21.23 -11.64
N ARG A 184 -21.28 -21.24 -12.97
CA ARG A 184 -20.58 -22.13 -13.91
C ARG A 184 -19.63 -21.31 -14.76
N MET A 185 -18.57 -21.95 -15.24
CA MET A 185 -17.55 -21.28 -16.04
C MET A 185 -17.30 -22.00 -17.38
N ASP A 186 -17.29 -21.24 -18.47
CA ASP A 186 -16.82 -21.65 -19.80
C ASP A 186 -15.46 -20.99 -20.05
N ASN A 187 -14.39 -21.71 -19.73
CA ASN A 187 -13.01 -21.27 -19.96
C ASN A 187 -12.11 -22.38 -20.54
N ASP A 188 -12.70 -23.53 -20.91
CA ASP A 188 -12.04 -24.59 -21.65
C ASP A 188 -12.50 -24.60 -23.11
N ARG A 189 -11.58 -24.25 -24.00
CA ARG A 189 -11.80 -24.24 -25.46
C ARG A 189 -11.70 -25.64 -26.08
N GLY A 190 -11.33 -26.65 -25.29
CA GLY A 190 -11.10 -28.01 -25.75
C GLY A 190 -10.09 -28.11 -26.90
N ALA A 191 -10.20 -29.17 -27.70
CA ALA A 191 -9.29 -29.45 -28.83
C ALA A 191 -10.04 -29.62 -30.16
N VAL A 192 -9.38 -29.17 -31.23
CA VAL A 192 -9.78 -29.37 -32.63
C VAL A 192 -8.58 -29.92 -33.41
N GLU A 193 -8.83 -30.80 -34.37
CA GLU A 193 -7.76 -31.37 -35.20
C GLU A 193 -8.05 -31.18 -36.69
N LEU A 194 -7.11 -30.55 -37.40
CA LEU A 194 -7.17 -30.49 -38.85
C LEU A 194 -6.92 -31.89 -39.41
N TRP A 195 -7.94 -32.45 -40.04
CA TRP A 195 -8.00 -33.87 -40.39
C TRP A 195 -7.57 -34.15 -41.82
N GLY A 196 -7.91 -33.28 -42.77
CA GLY A 196 -7.55 -33.48 -44.17
C GLY A 196 -7.98 -32.36 -45.11
N PHE A 197 -7.58 -32.53 -46.38
CA PHE A 197 -7.97 -31.67 -47.49
C PHE A 197 -8.53 -32.48 -48.64
N TYR A 198 -9.48 -31.90 -49.36
CA TYR A 198 -10.06 -32.51 -50.55
C TYR A 198 -9.04 -32.53 -51.70
N ASN A 199 -8.90 -33.68 -52.33
CA ASN A 199 -8.12 -33.87 -53.54
C ASN A 199 -9.03 -34.44 -54.64
N PRO A 200 -9.29 -33.70 -55.74
CA PRO A 200 -10.17 -34.15 -56.83
C PRO A 200 -9.76 -35.48 -57.49
N SER A 201 -8.48 -35.87 -57.36
CA SER A 201 -7.96 -37.13 -57.91
C SER A 201 -7.95 -38.28 -56.90
N ALA A 202 -8.23 -38.00 -55.63
CA ALA A 202 -8.25 -39.01 -54.59
C ALA A 202 -9.56 -39.81 -54.63
N SER A 203 -9.44 -41.11 -54.42
CA SER A 203 -10.58 -42.03 -54.19
C SER A 203 -10.64 -42.51 -52.74
N SER A 204 -9.76 -41.99 -51.87
CA SER A 204 -9.72 -42.32 -50.45
C SER A 204 -10.87 -41.68 -49.68
N SER A 205 -11.23 -42.31 -48.55
CA SER A 205 -12.13 -41.74 -47.55
C SER A 205 -11.43 -41.81 -46.20
N ILE A 206 -11.35 -40.69 -45.50
CA ILE A 206 -10.66 -40.59 -44.20
C ILE A 206 -11.61 -40.46 -43.01
N GLY A 207 -12.92 -40.55 -43.25
CA GLY A 207 -13.96 -40.50 -42.23
C GLY A 207 -15.36 -40.35 -42.85
N PRO A 208 -16.43 -40.50 -42.04
CA PRO A 208 -17.81 -40.29 -42.46
C PRO A 208 -18.01 -38.96 -43.22
N GLY A 209 -18.47 -39.05 -44.47
CA GLY A 209 -18.76 -37.89 -45.32
C GLY A 209 -17.55 -37.16 -45.91
N LEU A 210 -16.36 -37.77 -45.83
CA LEU A 210 -15.08 -37.23 -46.31
C LEU A 210 -14.48 -38.05 -47.47
N ASP A 211 -15.32 -38.44 -48.43
CA ASP A 211 -14.85 -39.10 -49.65
C ASP A 211 -14.08 -38.13 -50.55
N GLY A 212 -12.96 -38.59 -51.12
CA GLY A 212 -12.04 -37.75 -51.90
C GLY A 212 -11.13 -36.85 -51.05
N PHE A 213 -11.07 -37.05 -49.74
CA PHE A 213 -10.13 -36.34 -48.87
C PHE A 213 -8.87 -37.17 -48.60
N GLU A 214 -7.75 -36.46 -48.44
CA GLU A 214 -6.46 -37.00 -48.00
C GLU A 214 -6.15 -36.48 -46.61
N ARG A 215 -5.52 -37.32 -45.78
CA ARG A 215 -5.17 -36.95 -44.40
C ARG A 215 -4.16 -35.81 -44.42
N TYR A 216 -4.37 -34.82 -43.55
CA TYR A 216 -3.51 -33.65 -43.47
C TYR A 216 -2.07 -34.05 -43.15
N GLN A 217 -1.14 -33.51 -43.93
CA GLN A 217 0.29 -33.53 -43.67
C GLN A 217 0.85 -32.13 -43.86
N SER A 218 1.64 -31.66 -42.90
CA SER A 218 2.29 -30.36 -43.01
C SER A 218 3.18 -30.33 -44.26
N GLY A 219 2.97 -29.33 -45.12
CA GLY A 219 3.66 -29.14 -46.40
C GLY A 219 2.99 -29.83 -47.59
N MET A 220 1.85 -30.50 -47.43
CA MET A 220 1.15 -31.14 -48.55
C MET A 220 0.67 -30.13 -49.61
N VAL A 221 0.44 -30.60 -50.82
CA VAL A 221 -0.13 -29.79 -51.91
C VAL A 221 -1.65 -29.85 -51.84
N VAL A 222 -2.31 -28.70 -51.96
CA VAL A 222 -3.76 -28.60 -52.14
C VAL A 222 -4.08 -28.21 -53.58
N HIS A 223 -5.07 -28.87 -54.18
CA HIS A 223 -5.34 -28.80 -55.61
C HIS A 223 -6.54 -27.90 -55.98
N THR A 224 -7.22 -27.33 -54.99
CA THR A 224 -8.40 -26.49 -55.16
C THR A 224 -8.20 -25.12 -54.50
N ASN A 225 -8.79 -24.08 -55.08
CA ASN A 225 -8.94 -22.77 -54.44
C ASN A 225 -10.33 -22.20 -54.78
N PRO A 226 -11.25 -21.97 -53.81
CA PRO A 226 -11.11 -22.15 -52.35
C PRO A 226 -10.59 -23.53 -51.94
N VAL A 227 -9.72 -23.56 -50.91
CA VAL A 227 -9.31 -24.83 -50.33
C VAL A 227 -10.49 -25.44 -49.62
N VAL A 228 -10.66 -26.76 -49.74
CA VAL A 228 -11.71 -27.50 -49.01
C VAL A 228 -11.01 -28.40 -48.00
N GLY A 229 -11.16 -28.09 -46.72
CA GLY A 229 -10.54 -28.80 -45.61
C GLY A 229 -11.57 -29.45 -44.69
N ALA A 230 -11.11 -30.38 -43.86
CA ALA A 230 -11.91 -31.03 -42.85
C ALA A 230 -11.24 -30.97 -41.48
N TYR A 231 -11.97 -30.59 -40.45
CA TYR A 231 -11.59 -30.77 -39.06
C TYR A 231 -12.33 -31.97 -38.46
N ARG A 232 -11.74 -32.61 -37.45
CA ARG A 232 -12.45 -33.50 -36.53
C ARG A 232 -12.44 -32.93 -35.12
N VAL A 233 -13.54 -33.08 -34.42
CA VAL A 233 -13.73 -32.61 -33.03
C VAL A 233 -14.35 -33.75 -32.23
N LYS A 234 -13.83 -34.01 -31.03
CA LYS A 234 -14.42 -35.04 -30.15
C LYS A 234 -15.86 -34.67 -29.83
N LYS A 235 -16.77 -35.66 -29.80
CA LYS A 235 -18.19 -35.46 -29.45
C LYS A 235 -18.33 -34.76 -28.10
N SER A 236 -17.52 -35.12 -27.10
CA SER A 236 -17.51 -34.48 -25.78
C SER A 236 -17.18 -32.98 -25.78
N ASN A 237 -16.61 -32.47 -26.88
CA ASN A 237 -16.26 -31.07 -27.10
C ASN A 237 -17.09 -30.42 -28.23
N TRP A 238 -18.20 -31.03 -28.66
CA TRP A 238 -19.08 -30.49 -29.70
C TRP A 238 -20.43 -30.07 -29.12
N ARG A 239 -20.93 -28.89 -29.50
CA ARG A 239 -22.12 -28.27 -28.87
C ARG A 239 -23.35 -29.16 -28.80
N SER A 240 -23.59 -30.00 -29.80
CA SER A 240 -24.75 -30.89 -29.82
C SER A 240 -24.73 -31.95 -28.71
N TYR A 241 -23.58 -32.20 -28.09
CA TYR A 241 -23.37 -33.22 -27.06
C TYR A 241 -22.93 -32.64 -25.70
N ASN A 242 -22.35 -31.45 -25.69
CA ASN A 242 -21.93 -30.75 -24.48
C ASN A 242 -22.32 -29.27 -24.58
N TYR A 243 -23.02 -28.74 -23.57
CA TYR A 243 -23.49 -27.36 -23.56
C TYR A 243 -22.37 -26.33 -23.64
N GLY A 244 -21.14 -26.62 -23.20
CA GLY A 244 -19.95 -25.78 -23.41
C GLY A 244 -19.17 -26.05 -24.70
N GLY A 245 -19.47 -27.13 -25.42
CA GLY A 245 -18.71 -27.59 -26.59
C GLY A 245 -18.70 -26.63 -27.79
N LEU A 246 -17.78 -26.84 -28.73
CA LEU A 246 -17.55 -25.93 -29.84
C LEU A 246 -18.67 -25.97 -30.91
N VAL A 247 -18.82 -24.86 -31.62
CA VAL A 247 -19.46 -24.75 -32.94
C VAL A 247 -18.47 -24.18 -33.94
N PHE A 248 -18.65 -24.49 -35.24
CA PHE A 248 -17.82 -23.94 -36.31
C PHE A 248 -18.59 -22.88 -37.10
N THR A 249 -18.01 -21.68 -37.22
CA THR A 249 -18.55 -20.57 -37.99
C THR A 249 -17.63 -20.31 -39.17
N ASN A 250 -18.17 -20.30 -40.38
CA ASN A 250 -17.43 -19.93 -41.58
C ASN A 250 -18.32 -19.11 -42.54
N GLY A 251 -17.91 -17.88 -42.80
CA GLY A 251 -18.51 -16.96 -43.77
C GLY A 251 -17.69 -16.78 -45.06
N LEU A 252 -16.61 -17.56 -45.24
CA LEU A 252 -15.75 -17.52 -46.43
C LEU A 252 -16.15 -18.56 -47.49
N GLY A 253 -16.95 -19.56 -47.12
CA GLY A 253 -17.30 -20.67 -47.98
C GLY A 253 -18.13 -21.72 -47.27
N GLU A 254 -17.88 -22.99 -47.59
CA GLU A 254 -18.62 -24.14 -47.06
C GLU A 254 -18.49 -24.23 -45.54
N ASN A 255 -19.60 -24.57 -44.88
CA ASN A 255 -19.65 -24.85 -43.45
C ASN A 255 -20.67 -25.96 -43.24
N ARG A 256 -20.21 -27.21 -43.07
CA ARG A 256 -21.13 -28.31 -42.77
C ARG A 256 -20.51 -29.35 -41.86
N VAL A 257 -21.36 -29.97 -41.05
CA VAL A 257 -21.06 -31.28 -40.46
C VAL A 257 -21.15 -32.32 -41.58
N ALA A 258 -20.05 -33.00 -41.86
CA ALA A 258 -19.95 -33.97 -42.94
C ALA A 258 -20.43 -35.36 -42.52
N GLY A 259 -20.23 -35.71 -41.27
CA GLY A 259 -20.63 -36.97 -40.66
C GLY A 259 -20.07 -37.09 -39.25
N GLU A 260 -20.38 -38.19 -38.59
CA GLU A 260 -19.90 -38.51 -37.25
C GLU A 260 -19.64 -40.01 -37.12
N ASP A 261 -18.73 -40.36 -36.23
CA ASP A 261 -18.53 -41.73 -35.74
C ASP A 261 -18.81 -41.79 -34.22
N ASP A 262 -18.33 -42.85 -33.56
CA ASP A 262 -18.53 -43.06 -32.13
C ASP A 262 -17.79 -42.03 -31.26
N GLU A 263 -16.70 -41.42 -31.75
CA GLU A 263 -15.84 -40.52 -30.97
C GLU A 263 -15.81 -39.08 -31.51
N TYR A 264 -15.96 -38.88 -32.83
CA TYR A 264 -15.72 -37.60 -33.50
C TYR A 264 -16.88 -37.11 -34.37
N VAL A 265 -16.99 -35.79 -34.45
CA VAL A 265 -17.77 -35.05 -35.46
C VAL A 265 -16.79 -34.50 -36.49
N TYR A 266 -17.10 -34.69 -37.78
CA TYR A 266 -16.29 -34.22 -38.89
C TYR A 266 -16.93 -32.97 -39.50
N ILE A 267 -16.16 -31.89 -39.64
CA ILE A 267 -16.62 -30.60 -40.15
C ILE A 267 -15.86 -30.27 -41.42
N VAL A 268 -16.58 -30.08 -42.53
CA VAL A 268 -16.00 -29.61 -43.79
C VAL A 268 -16.14 -28.09 -43.88
N PHE A 269 -15.05 -27.46 -44.30
CA PHE A 269 -15.00 -26.03 -44.57
C PHE A 269 -14.41 -25.75 -45.94
N SER A 270 -14.77 -24.60 -46.52
CA SER A 270 -13.97 -24.02 -47.60
C SER A 270 -13.64 -22.55 -47.37
N ALA A 271 -12.44 -22.15 -47.78
CA ALA A 271 -11.96 -20.78 -47.66
C ALA A 271 -10.95 -20.48 -48.77
N PRO A 272 -10.83 -19.23 -49.23
CA PRO A 272 -9.75 -18.84 -50.13
C PRO A 272 -8.40 -19.20 -49.51
N TYR A 273 -7.49 -19.76 -50.31
CA TYR A 273 -6.17 -20.19 -49.85
C TYR A 273 -5.45 -19.04 -49.10
N GLY A 274 -5.02 -19.32 -47.87
CA GLY A 274 -4.31 -18.39 -47.00
C GLY A 274 -5.24 -17.49 -46.17
N ASN A 275 -6.56 -17.52 -46.38
CA ASN A 275 -7.52 -16.73 -45.61
C ASN A 275 -7.95 -17.47 -44.34
N THR A 276 -7.32 -17.12 -43.23
CA THR A 276 -7.54 -17.72 -41.90
C THR A 276 -8.11 -16.72 -40.90
N ASN A 277 -8.67 -15.61 -41.38
CA ASN A 277 -9.09 -14.52 -40.52
C ASN A 277 -10.24 -14.93 -39.59
N GLY A 278 -9.99 -14.88 -38.27
CA GLY A 278 -10.92 -15.32 -37.23
C GLY A 278 -12.28 -14.61 -37.25
N ASN A 279 -12.40 -13.39 -37.79
CA ASN A 279 -13.69 -12.71 -37.92
C ASN A 279 -14.66 -13.46 -38.84
N TYR A 280 -14.14 -14.21 -39.82
CA TYR A 280 -14.95 -14.92 -40.81
C TYR A 280 -14.94 -16.43 -40.62
N ILE A 281 -13.87 -17.01 -40.08
CA ILE A 281 -13.73 -18.47 -39.94
C ILE A 281 -13.08 -18.84 -38.61
N ARG A 282 -13.83 -19.51 -37.72
CA ARG A 282 -13.37 -19.88 -36.37
C ARG A 282 -14.27 -20.93 -35.72
N PHE A 283 -13.74 -21.59 -34.70
CA PHE A 283 -14.51 -22.31 -33.69
C PHE A 283 -14.87 -21.39 -32.53
N VAL A 284 -16.06 -21.57 -31.96
CA VAL A 284 -16.60 -20.73 -30.89
C VAL A 284 -17.21 -21.64 -29.80
N ASN A 285 -16.86 -21.42 -28.53
CA ASN A 285 -17.53 -22.01 -27.36
C ASN A 285 -18.71 -21.11 -26.89
N GLN A 286 -19.34 -21.39 -25.75
CA GLN A 286 -20.68 -20.84 -25.44
C GLN A 286 -20.63 -19.35 -25.13
N HIS A 287 -19.65 -18.99 -24.30
CA HIS A 287 -19.57 -17.67 -23.69
C HIS A 287 -18.34 -16.88 -24.12
N GLU A 288 -17.74 -17.19 -25.28
CA GLU A 288 -16.64 -16.40 -25.84
C GLU A 288 -16.86 -16.05 -27.31
N TRP A 289 -16.18 -14.99 -27.76
CA TRP A 289 -16.18 -14.58 -29.16
C TRP A 289 -15.41 -15.56 -30.07
N SER A 290 -14.38 -16.23 -29.54
CA SER A 290 -13.53 -17.16 -30.29
C SER A 290 -12.89 -18.21 -29.38
N GLY A 291 -13.08 -19.49 -29.73
CA GLY A 291 -12.37 -20.62 -29.15
C GLY A 291 -11.07 -20.93 -29.90
N HIS A 292 -11.16 -21.31 -31.17
CA HIS A 292 -9.99 -21.63 -32.01
C HIS A 292 -10.08 -20.95 -33.38
N GLY A 293 -8.96 -20.40 -33.86
CA GLY A 293 -8.82 -20.03 -35.27
C GLY A 293 -8.61 -21.26 -36.16
N ILE A 294 -8.59 -21.05 -37.48
CA ILE A 294 -8.09 -22.06 -38.42
C ILE A 294 -6.65 -21.77 -38.82
N GLY A 295 -5.91 -22.80 -39.19
CA GLY A 295 -4.53 -22.67 -39.62
C GLY A 295 -4.03 -23.98 -40.22
N TYR A 296 -3.19 -23.87 -41.23
CA TYR A 296 -2.64 -25.01 -41.95
C TYR A 296 -1.31 -24.64 -42.62
N ASN A 297 -0.43 -25.63 -42.78
CA ASN A 297 0.80 -25.50 -43.55
C ASN A 297 0.66 -26.38 -44.80
N VAL A 298 0.26 -25.79 -45.92
CA VAL A 298 0.08 -26.47 -47.21
C VAL A 298 0.58 -25.56 -48.33
N THR A 299 0.85 -26.13 -49.50
CA THR A 299 1.24 -25.38 -50.69
C THR A 299 0.12 -25.45 -51.74
N LEU A 300 -0.25 -24.30 -52.31
CA LEU A 300 -1.24 -24.28 -53.40
C LEU A 300 -0.63 -24.81 -54.70
N SER A 301 -1.31 -25.72 -55.38
CA SER A 301 -0.92 -26.20 -56.71
C SER A 301 -0.90 -25.06 -57.74
N ASP A 302 0.09 -25.05 -58.64
CA ASP A 302 0.18 -24.07 -59.73
C ASP A 302 -1.02 -24.06 -60.69
N ALA A 303 -1.77 -25.16 -60.75
CA ALA A 303 -2.98 -25.28 -61.56
C ALA A 303 -4.21 -24.61 -60.93
N ALA A 304 -4.17 -24.31 -59.62
CA ALA A 304 -5.27 -23.65 -58.93
C ALA A 304 -5.17 -22.11 -59.04
N PRO A 305 -6.29 -21.38 -59.16
CA PRO A 305 -6.25 -19.92 -59.19
C PRO A 305 -5.68 -19.37 -57.87
N LYS A 306 -4.78 -18.38 -57.93
CA LYS A 306 -4.19 -17.77 -56.72
C LYS A 306 -5.18 -16.82 -56.05
N THR A 307 -5.30 -16.85 -54.71
CA THR A 307 -6.12 -15.90 -53.94
C THR A 307 -5.59 -14.47 -54.08
N PRO A 308 -6.44 -13.42 -54.19
CA PRO A 308 -5.98 -12.04 -54.07
C PRO A 308 -5.29 -11.80 -52.71
N TYR A 309 -4.25 -10.98 -52.67
CA TYR A 309 -3.54 -10.68 -51.42
C TYR A 309 -3.42 -9.18 -51.21
N LEU A 310 -3.97 -8.69 -50.09
CA LEU A 310 -3.94 -7.28 -49.72
C LEU A 310 -2.65 -6.97 -48.95
N VAL A 311 -1.72 -6.31 -49.63
CA VAL A 311 -0.38 -5.96 -49.12
C VAL A 311 -0.45 -4.79 -48.15
N ASN A 312 -1.13 -3.72 -48.51
CA ASN A 312 -1.33 -2.57 -47.62
C ASN A 312 -2.51 -1.68 -48.06
N VAL A 313 -2.94 -0.78 -47.17
CA VAL A 313 -3.91 0.28 -47.48
C VAL A 313 -3.40 1.58 -46.88
N HIS A 314 -3.32 2.62 -47.70
CA HIS A 314 -2.89 3.94 -47.28
C HIS A 314 -4.02 4.95 -47.35
N TYR A 315 -4.02 5.88 -46.41
CA TYR A 315 -4.82 7.09 -46.40
C TYR A 315 -3.94 8.29 -46.73
N ASN A 316 -4.47 9.24 -47.50
CA ASN A 316 -3.81 10.52 -47.76
C ASN A 316 -4.24 11.55 -46.72
N PHE A 317 -3.45 11.69 -45.66
CA PHE A 317 -3.72 12.65 -44.59
C PHE A 317 -3.24 14.05 -44.96
N SER A 318 -3.96 15.09 -44.54
CA SER A 318 -3.62 16.50 -44.82
C SER A 318 -2.31 16.97 -44.18
N ASP A 319 -1.88 16.34 -43.09
CA ASP A 319 -0.71 16.72 -42.29
C ASP A 319 0.54 15.89 -42.62
N VAL A 320 0.37 14.61 -42.98
CA VAL A 320 1.50 13.67 -43.23
C VAL A 320 1.52 13.00 -44.60
N GLY A 321 0.54 13.30 -45.46
CA GLY A 321 0.37 12.71 -46.79
C GLY A 321 -0.01 11.23 -46.75
N TRP A 322 0.36 10.49 -47.81
CA TRP A 322 0.12 9.05 -47.91
C TRP A 322 0.85 8.26 -46.82
N ARG A 323 0.08 7.64 -45.93
CA ARG A 323 0.56 6.77 -44.86
C ARG A 323 -0.35 5.58 -44.70
N ASP A 324 0.18 4.55 -44.06
CA ASP A 324 -0.61 3.41 -43.62
C ASP A 324 -1.83 3.88 -42.81
N PHE A 325 -2.99 3.28 -43.05
CA PHE A 325 -4.23 3.62 -42.36
C PHE A 325 -4.27 3.15 -40.87
N TYR A 326 -3.21 2.47 -40.42
CA TYR A 326 -2.94 2.18 -39.01
C TYR A 326 -2.28 3.38 -38.32
N ARG A 327 -3.02 4.48 -38.24
CA ARG A 327 -2.62 5.68 -37.50
C ARG A 327 -3.39 5.74 -36.19
N TYR A 328 -3.03 4.85 -35.26
CA TYR A 328 -3.75 4.69 -34.00
C TYR A 328 -4.01 6.05 -33.35
N TYR A 329 -2.97 6.80 -33.00
CA TYR A 329 -3.13 8.06 -32.28
C TYR A 329 -2.91 9.27 -33.19
N VAL A 330 -4.00 9.91 -33.62
CA VAL A 330 -3.93 11.28 -34.14
C VAL A 330 -3.82 12.21 -32.93
N ASP A 331 -2.67 12.88 -32.79
CA ASP A 331 -2.43 13.78 -31.67
C ASP A 331 -3.41 14.97 -31.72
N VAL A 332 -4.00 15.32 -30.59
CA VAL A 332 -4.98 16.39 -30.44
C VAL A 332 -4.45 17.73 -30.95
N SER A 333 -3.15 17.99 -30.81
CA SER A 333 -2.52 19.22 -31.30
C SER A 333 -2.44 19.31 -32.83
N SER A 334 -2.66 18.19 -33.53
CA SER A 334 -2.68 18.13 -35.00
C SER A 334 -4.08 18.33 -35.57
N LEU A 335 -5.14 18.29 -34.76
CA LEU A 335 -6.51 18.44 -35.23
C LEU A 335 -6.79 19.91 -35.65
N PRO A 336 -7.60 20.15 -36.70
CA PRO A 336 -8.28 19.16 -37.54
C PRO A 336 -7.37 18.51 -38.60
N VAL A 337 -7.60 17.23 -38.90
CA VAL A 337 -6.89 16.47 -39.96
C VAL A 337 -7.88 15.88 -40.95
N SER A 338 -7.65 16.06 -42.25
CA SER A 338 -8.50 15.50 -43.31
C SER A 338 -7.85 14.30 -44.00
N VAL A 339 -8.68 13.37 -44.50
CA VAL A 339 -8.29 12.27 -45.39
C VAL A 339 -8.98 12.46 -46.73
N SER A 340 -8.18 12.63 -47.79
CA SER A 340 -8.68 12.93 -49.14
C SER A 340 -8.67 11.75 -50.11
N GLY A 341 -7.99 10.66 -49.77
CA GLY A 341 -7.86 9.52 -50.68
C GLY A 341 -7.48 8.23 -49.97
N VAL A 342 -7.83 7.12 -50.61
CA VAL A 342 -7.50 5.75 -50.19
C VAL A 342 -6.77 5.06 -51.32
N ARG A 343 -5.66 4.38 -51.00
CA ARG A 343 -4.90 3.56 -51.95
C ARG A 343 -4.75 2.13 -51.42
N GLY A 344 -5.22 1.16 -52.18
CA GLY A 344 -5.06 -0.27 -51.87
C GLY A 344 -3.91 -0.87 -52.65
N TYR A 345 -2.99 -1.54 -51.96
CA TYR A 345 -1.85 -2.26 -52.55
C TYR A 345 -2.07 -3.76 -52.48
N VAL A 346 -1.83 -4.46 -53.59
CA VAL A 346 -2.06 -5.89 -53.76
C VAL A 346 -0.85 -6.57 -54.37
N GLU A 347 -0.73 -7.88 -54.18
CA GLU A 347 0.20 -8.65 -55.01
C GLU A 347 -0.32 -8.75 -56.44
N GLU A 348 0.60 -8.85 -57.40
CA GLU A 348 0.27 -9.05 -58.80
C GLU A 348 -0.52 -10.34 -59.01
N ARG A 349 -1.57 -10.26 -59.84
CA ARG A 349 -2.36 -11.41 -60.30
C ARG A 349 -2.57 -11.33 -61.81
N SER A 350 -2.79 -12.48 -62.43
CA SER A 350 -3.09 -12.61 -63.86
C SER A 350 -4.53 -12.23 -64.24
N TYR A 351 -5.32 -11.78 -63.27
CA TYR A 351 -6.71 -11.37 -63.41
C TYR A 351 -6.93 -10.02 -62.71
N THR A 352 -7.99 -9.29 -63.11
CA THR A 352 -8.37 -8.03 -62.49
C THR A 352 -8.78 -8.24 -61.03
N GLN A 353 -8.22 -7.45 -60.12
CA GLN A 353 -8.57 -7.50 -58.70
C GLN A 353 -9.48 -6.33 -58.34
N ARG A 354 -10.48 -6.55 -57.47
CA ARG A 354 -11.42 -5.51 -57.02
C ARG A 354 -11.15 -5.18 -55.55
N PHE A 355 -10.58 -4.01 -55.29
CA PHE A 355 -10.34 -3.51 -53.94
C PHE A 355 -11.56 -2.74 -53.44
N VAL A 356 -12.02 -3.05 -52.24
CA VAL A 356 -13.23 -2.46 -51.63
C VAL A 356 -12.89 -1.94 -50.24
N HIS A 357 -13.27 -0.69 -49.97
CA HIS A 357 -13.14 -0.05 -48.67
C HIS A 357 -14.11 1.14 -48.52
N PHE A 358 -14.69 1.33 -47.33
CA PHE A 358 -15.72 2.37 -47.04
C PHE A 358 -16.85 2.47 -48.08
N GLY A 359 -17.35 1.33 -48.56
CA GLY A 359 -18.43 1.29 -49.55
C GLY A 359 -18.05 1.80 -50.95
N LYS A 360 -16.77 2.13 -51.17
CA LYS A 360 -16.19 2.47 -52.46
C LYS A 360 -15.31 1.33 -52.97
N GLU A 361 -15.04 1.34 -54.26
CA GLU A 361 -14.20 0.34 -54.90
C GLU A 361 -13.35 0.91 -56.03
N CYS A 362 -12.24 0.26 -56.29
CA CYS A 362 -11.44 0.45 -57.50
C CYS A 362 -10.93 -0.90 -58.02
N PHE A 363 -10.55 -0.92 -59.30
CA PHE A 363 -10.11 -2.12 -59.99
C PHE A 363 -8.61 -2.04 -60.30
N ILE A 364 -7.85 -3.06 -59.90
CA ILE A 364 -6.44 -3.24 -60.24
C ILE A 364 -6.37 -4.16 -61.48
N PRO A 365 -5.91 -3.68 -62.64
CA PRO A 365 -5.74 -4.51 -63.83
C PRO A 365 -4.77 -5.69 -63.62
N PRO A 366 -4.82 -6.74 -64.46
CA PRO A 366 -3.82 -7.80 -64.45
C PRO A 366 -2.41 -7.22 -64.61
N GLY A 367 -1.45 -7.69 -63.82
CA GLY A 367 -0.07 -7.18 -63.83
C GLY A 367 0.18 -5.96 -62.94
N GLU A 368 -0.86 -5.25 -62.51
CA GLU A 368 -0.74 -4.06 -61.66
C GLU A 368 -0.85 -4.41 -60.16
N THR A 369 -0.38 -3.49 -59.31
CA THR A 369 -0.24 -3.73 -57.86
C THR A 369 -0.97 -2.74 -56.96
N PHE A 370 -1.66 -1.74 -57.50
CA PHE A 370 -2.47 -0.84 -56.69
C PHE A 370 -3.60 -0.17 -57.49
N CYS A 371 -4.59 0.36 -56.76
CA CYS A 371 -5.54 1.35 -57.26
C CYS A 371 -5.89 2.33 -56.14
N GLU A 372 -6.48 3.47 -56.51
CA GLU A 372 -6.89 4.51 -55.58
C GLU A 372 -8.25 5.10 -55.92
N PHE A 373 -8.90 5.69 -54.93
CA PHE A 373 -10.11 6.49 -55.08
C PHE A 373 -10.15 7.59 -54.02
N ASP A 374 -10.86 8.68 -54.33
CA ASP A 374 -10.99 9.82 -53.44
C ASP A 374 -12.02 9.57 -52.32
N ILE A 375 -11.76 10.12 -51.14
CA ILE A 375 -12.71 10.22 -50.03
C ILE A 375 -12.70 11.64 -49.48
N ASP A 376 -13.72 12.01 -48.73
CA ASP A 376 -13.80 13.32 -48.09
C ASP A 376 -14.20 13.10 -46.62
N TYR A 377 -13.20 13.12 -45.74
CA TYR A 377 -13.39 12.94 -44.31
C TYR A 377 -12.49 13.89 -43.53
N THR A 378 -13.03 14.59 -42.53
CA THR A 378 -12.24 15.44 -41.64
C THR A 378 -12.48 15.07 -40.18
N MET A 379 -11.39 14.77 -39.49
CA MET A 379 -11.31 14.63 -38.04
C MET A 379 -11.26 16.04 -37.44
N GLN A 380 -12.36 16.48 -36.83
CA GLN A 380 -12.50 17.85 -36.34
C GLN A 380 -11.92 18.02 -34.92
N ASP A 381 -11.45 19.23 -34.60
CA ASP A 381 -11.11 19.59 -33.23
C ASP A 381 -12.35 19.52 -32.32
N GLY A 382 -12.16 19.21 -31.03
CA GLY A 382 -13.26 19.03 -30.08
C GLY A 382 -14.17 17.82 -30.35
N THR A 383 -13.77 16.90 -31.24
CA THR A 383 -14.53 15.68 -31.57
C THR A 383 -13.79 14.42 -31.21
N LEU A 384 -14.54 13.33 -31.12
CA LEU A 384 -14.05 11.98 -30.88
C LEU A 384 -14.43 11.12 -32.09
N GLY A 385 -13.54 10.23 -32.53
CA GLY A 385 -13.96 9.24 -33.51
C GLY A 385 -12.90 8.24 -33.92
N TYR A 386 -13.34 7.34 -34.80
CA TYR A 386 -12.58 6.16 -35.22
C TYR A 386 -12.96 5.77 -36.64
N LEU A 387 -12.00 5.95 -37.54
CA LEU A 387 -12.07 5.47 -38.91
C LEU A 387 -11.71 3.98 -38.93
N HIS A 388 -12.72 3.16 -38.68
CA HIS A 388 -12.63 1.70 -38.70
C HIS A 388 -13.44 1.10 -39.84
N GLY A 389 -12.78 0.84 -40.96
CA GLY A 389 -13.39 0.24 -42.14
C GLY A 389 -12.69 -1.04 -42.56
N ASN A 390 -13.46 -2.08 -42.89
CA ASN A 390 -12.90 -3.27 -43.52
C ASN A 390 -12.39 -2.92 -44.92
N ALA A 391 -11.18 -3.37 -45.25
CA ALA A 391 -10.58 -3.34 -46.57
C ALA A 391 -10.34 -4.78 -47.04
N THR A 392 -10.89 -5.14 -48.20
CA THR A 392 -10.77 -6.48 -48.77
C THR A 392 -10.56 -6.40 -50.28
N VAL A 393 -9.83 -7.36 -50.84
CA VAL A 393 -9.67 -7.53 -52.28
C VAL A 393 -10.38 -8.81 -52.72
N TYR A 394 -11.12 -8.73 -53.82
CA TYR A 394 -11.85 -9.84 -54.43
C TYR A 394 -11.31 -10.15 -55.82
N ASP A 395 -11.46 -11.39 -56.26
CA ASP A 395 -11.40 -11.74 -57.67
C ASP A 395 -12.68 -11.29 -58.42
N PRO A 396 -12.71 -11.33 -59.75
CA PRO A 396 -13.87 -10.88 -60.53
C PRO A 396 -15.17 -11.63 -60.23
N SER A 397 -15.09 -12.92 -59.84
CA SER A 397 -16.26 -13.74 -59.55
C SER A 397 -16.74 -13.65 -58.09
N ASN A 398 -15.97 -12.97 -57.22
CA ASN A 398 -16.12 -12.95 -55.76
C ASN A 398 -15.99 -14.34 -55.09
N ALA A 399 -15.49 -15.36 -55.80
CA ALA A 399 -15.23 -16.68 -55.23
C ALA A 399 -14.00 -16.68 -54.32
N LEU A 400 -13.03 -15.78 -54.55
CA LEU A 400 -11.81 -15.62 -53.77
C LEU A 400 -11.75 -14.22 -53.18
N ARG A 401 -11.31 -14.15 -51.91
CA ARG A 401 -11.07 -12.89 -51.21
C ARG A 401 -9.81 -12.95 -50.36
N SER A 402 -9.11 -11.82 -50.30
CA SER A 402 -7.94 -11.66 -49.44
C SER A 402 -8.30 -11.78 -47.97
N ASN A 403 -7.29 -12.01 -47.11
CA ASN A 403 -7.43 -11.60 -45.72
C ASN A 403 -7.78 -10.11 -45.69
N PRO A 404 -8.78 -9.71 -44.89
CA PRO A 404 -9.09 -8.30 -44.71
C PRO A 404 -7.96 -7.58 -43.96
N ARG A 405 -7.94 -6.26 -44.08
CA ARG A 405 -7.32 -5.36 -43.12
C ARG A 405 -8.38 -4.36 -42.64
N TRP A 406 -8.14 -3.68 -41.52
CA TRP A 406 -9.06 -2.67 -41.00
C TRP A 406 -8.36 -1.33 -40.84
N GLY A 407 -9.03 -0.24 -41.18
CA GLY A 407 -8.53 1.09 -40.78
C GLY A 407 -8.44 1.17 -39.26
N GLU A 408 -7.34 1.68 -38.72
CA GLU A 408 -7.18 1.93 -37.29
C GLU A 408 -6.69 3.36 -37.09
N THR A 409 -7.50 4.32 -37.52
CA THR A 409 -7.22 5.74 -37.30
C THR A 409 -8.23 6.30 -36.30
N HIS A 410 -7.78 6.76 -35.14
CA HIS A 410 -8.64 7.35 -34.12
C HIS A 410 -8.07 8.65 -33.55
N TRP A 411 -8.97 9.50 -33.04
CA TRP A 411 -8.65 10.79 -32.46
C TRP A 411 -9.58 11.09 -31.29
N ASN A 412 -9.08 11.92 -30.37
CA ASN A 412 -9.81 12.37 -29.19
C ASN A 412 -9.51 13.85 -28.93
N GLY A 413 -10.49 14.70 -29.20
CA GLY A 413 -10.52 16.11 -28.80
C GLY A 413 -11.51 16.42 -27.68
N GLN A 414 -12.16 15.40 -27.08
CA GLN A 414 -13.25 15.58 -26.12
C GLN A 414 -12.86 15.22 -24.69
N TYR A 415 -12.22 14.07 -24.50
CA TYR A 415 -12.01 13.51 -23.17
C TYR A 415 -10.59 13.77 -22.68
N TYR A 416 -10.46 14.84 -21.90
CA TYR A 416 -9.24 15.17 -21.16
C TYR A 416 -9.23 14.42 -19.81
N PRO A 417 -8.06 14.03 -19.28
CA PRO A 417 -7.97 13.47 -17.94
C PRO A 417 -8.54 14.44 -16.90
N GLN A 418 -9.31 13.97 -15.94
CA GLN A 418 -9.76 14.75 -14.78
C GLN A 418 -8.93 14.34 -13.58
N ILE A 419 -8.36 15.30 -12.85
CA ILE A 419 -7.39 15.02 -11.78
C ILE A 419 -7.95 15.56 -10.47
N THR A 420 -7.94 14.71 -9.46
CA THR A 420 -8.04 15.10 -8.04
C THR A 420 -6.86 14.48 -7.32
N SER A 421 -6.33 15.16 -6.32
CA SER A 421 -5.14 14.68 -5.63
C SER A 421 -5.15 15.05 -4.16
N VAL A 422 -4.53 14.19 -3.36
CA VAL A 422 -4.43 14.32 -1.92
C VAL A 422 -2.96 14.14 -1.54
N PHE A 423 -2.45 15.10 -0.77
CA PHE A 423 -1.14 15.00 -0.13
C PHE A 423 -1.30 14.44 1.28
N ASP A 424 -0.57 13.36 1.57
CA ASP A 424 -0.42 12.80 2.90
C ASP A 424 0.86 13.36 3.52
N GLU A 425 0.67 14.28 4.46
CA GLU A 425 1.76 14.97 5.14
C GLU A 425 2.60 14.05 6.04
N VAL A 426 2.00 12.98 6.58
CA VAL A 426 2.69 12.05 7.49
C VAL A 426 3.64 11.16 6.70
N ASN A 427 3.14 10.56 5.63
CA ASN A 427 3.92 9.66 4.78
C ASN A 427 4.75 10.41 3.72
N LYS A 428 4.57 11.73 3.60
CA LYS A 428 5.14 12.57 2.52
C LYS A 428 4.84 12.00 1.13
N THR A 429 3.61 11.49 0.95
CA THR A 429 3.18 10.89 -0.32
C THR A 429 2.09 11.72 -0.99
N MET A 430 2.20 11.86 -2.31
CA MET A 430 1.16 12.46 -3.14
C MET A 430 0.38 11.35 -3.83
N THR A 431 -0.93 11.26 -3.58
CA THR A 431 -1.83 10.33 -4.26
C THR A 431 -2.74 11.11 -5.22
N ALA A 432 -2.77 10.72 -6.48
CA ALA A 432 -3.66 11.29 -7.49
C ALA A 432 -4.69 10.27 -7.97
N TYR A 433 -5.95 10.67 -7.94
CA TYR A 433 -7.08 9.97 -8.54
C TYR A 433 -7.41 10.66 -9.86
N ILE A 434 -7.21 9.92 -10.95
CA ILE A 434 -7.33 10.43 -12.30
C ILE A 434 -8.45 9.68 -13.02
N LYS A 435 -9.45 10.41 -13.47
CA LYS A 435 -10.55 9.87 -14.26
C LYS A 435 -10.33 10.17 -15.74
N GLN A 436 -10.13 9.12 -16.53
CA GLN A 436 -10.08 9.18 -17.99
C GLN A 436 -11.46 8.85 -18.55
N LEU A 437 -12.24 9.89 -18.85
CA LEU A 437 -13.50 9.73 -19.56
C LEU A 437 -13.27 9.13 -20.95
N GLY A 438 -14.25 8.38 -21.44
CA GLY A 438 -14.14 7.69 -22.73
C GLY A 438 -13.18 6.50 -22.75
N ARG A 439 -12.63 6.07 -21.61
CA ARG A 439 -11.82 4.84 -21.58
C ARG A 439 -12.61 3.64 -22.14
N GLY A 440 -11.93 2.77 -22.88
CA GLY A 440 -12.52 1.58 -23.50
C GLY A 440 -12.89 1.80 -24.96
N HIS A 441 -13.02 3.06 -25.39
CA HIS A 441 -13.18 3.39 -26.81
C HIS A 441 -12.00 2.86 -27.65
N PHE A 442 -12.33 2.43 -28.86
CA PHE A 442 -11.36 2.02 -29.89
C PHE A 442 -10.49 0.83 -29.48
N PHE A 443 -11.12 -0.18 -28.86
CA PHE A 443 -10.46 -1.35 -28.28
C PHE A 443 -9.51 -0.96 -27.12
N ASP A 444 -10.01 -0.14 -26.19
CA ASP A 444 -9.27 0.41 -25.03
C ASP A 444 -8.01 1.21 -25.42
N ARG A 445 -7.97 1.80 -26.62
CA ARG A 445 -6.85 2.65 -27.05
C ARG A 445 -7.02 4.10 -26.61
N LEU A 446 -8.26 4.57 -26.42
CA LEU A 446 -8.51 5.76 -25.62
C LEU A 446 -8.37 5.36 -24.15
N ARG A 447 -7.24 5.73 -23.56
CA ARG A 447 -6.90 5.44 -22.17
C ARG A 447 -5.77 6.35 -21.71
N LEU A 448 -5.60 6.44 -20.39
CA LEU A 448 -4.52 7.23 -19.82
C LEU A 448 -3.16 6.66 -20.27
N ASN A 449 -2.31 7.53 -20.81
CA ASN A 449 -0.94 7.20 -21.18
C ASN A 449 -0.04 7.20 -19.95
N GLY A 450 -0.18 8.22 -19.12
CA GLY A 450 0.58 8.36 -17.89
C GLY A 450 0.25 9.62 -17.11
N ALA A 451 0.76 9.67 -15.89
CA ALA A 451 0.77 10.86 -15.05
C ALA A 451 2.12 10.99 -14.35
N TRP A 452 2.48 12.22 -14.01
CA TRP A 452 3.72 12.57 -13.31
C TRP A 452 3.51 13.86 -12.53
N ILE A 453 4.39 14.12 -11.56
CA ILE A 453 4.38 15.38 -10.82
C ILE A 453 5.30 16.40 -11.47
N ILE A 454 4.91 17.67 -11.37
CA ILE A 454 5.68 18.82 -11.84
C ILE A 454 5.81 19.84 -10.71
N ASP A 455 6.85 20.66 -10.77
CA ASP A 455 6.85 21.96 -10.11
C ASP A 455 6.08 22.92 -11.01
N GLN A 456 4.96 23.45 -10.52
CA GLN A 456 4.09 24.31 -11.32
C GLN A 456 4.73 25.65 -11.64
N ASN A 457 5.67 26.15 -10.84
CA ASN A 457 6.32 27.43 -11.09
C ASN A 457 7.29 27.35 -12.27
N THR A 458 7.99 26.23 -12.42
CA THR A 458 8.99 26.01 -13.48
C THR A 458 8.42 25.22 -14.67
N GLY A 459 7.38 24.42 -14.44
CA GLY A 459 6.83 23.45 -15.39
C GLY A 459 7.69 22.19 -15.53
N GLU A 460 8.78 22.07 -14.77
CA GLU A 460 9.69 20.93 -14.83
C GLU A 460 9.10 19.71 -14.14
N THR A 461 9.39 18.53 -14.69
CA THR A 461 8.99 17.26 -14.09
C THR A 461 9.88 16.97 -12.88
N LEU A 462 9.26 16.72 -11.74
CA LEU A 462 9.97 16.38 -10.52
C LEU A 462 10.30 14.88 -10.52
N ASN A 463 11.57 14.56 -10.28
CA ASN A 463 12.05 13.19 -10.29
C ASN A 463 11.88 12.55 -8.92
N VAL A 464 10.81 11.77 -8.76
CA VAL A 464 10.44 11.10 -7.51
C VAL A 464 10.13 9.63 -7.77
N SER A 465 10.30 8.79 -6.75
CA SER A 465 9.84 7.41 -6.78
C SER A 465 8.31 7.33 -6.76
N GLY A 466 7.77 6.31 -7.41
CA GLY A 466 6.33 6.04 -7.46
C GLY A 466 5.80 5.87 -8.87
N GLY A 467 4.48 5.99 -9.01
CA GLY A 467 3.77 5.78 -10.27
C GLY A 467 2.37 5.23 -10.06
N LYS A 468 1.85 4.55 -11.08
CA LYS A 468 0.51 3.97 -11.04
C LYS A 468 0.45 2.81 -10.05
N ILE A 469 -0.47 2.88 -9.09
CA ILE A 469 -0.68 1.83 -8.07
C ILE A 469 -1.99 1.07 -8.27
N ALA A 470 -2.99 1.68 -8.92
CA ALA A 470 -4.25 1.03 -9.24
C ALA A 470 -4.81 1.55 -10.57
N GLU A 471 -5.63 0.72 -11.20
CA GLU A 471 -6.35 1.02 -12.43
C GLU A 471 -7.64 0.21 -12.42
N ASP A 472 -8.79 0.89 -12.34
CA ASP A 472 -10.10 0.29 -12.51
C ASP A 472 -10.88 1.08 -13.55
N ARG A 473 -11.04 0.50 -14.75
CA ARG A 473 -11.74 1.11 -15.87
C ARG A 473 -11.39 2.61 -15.99
N THR A 474 -12.34 3.52 -15.94
CA THR A 474 -12.06 4.94 -16.17
C THR A 474 -11.13 5.58 -15.13
N ASP A 475 -10.88 4.92 -14.01
CA ASP A 475 -10.26 5.50 -12.83
C ASP A 475 -8.84 4.91 -12.63
N TYR A 476 -7.89 5.81 -12.41
CA TYR A 476 -6.47 5.52 -12.26
C TYR A 476 -5.99 6.14 -10.97
N THR A 477 -5.24 5.37 -10.18
CA THR A 477 -4.61 5.90 -8.97
C THR A 477 -3.10 5.86 -9.14
N TYR A 478 -2.47 7.02 -8.97
CA TYR A 478 -1.03 7.18 -8.93
C TYR A 478 -0.62 7.60 -7.52
N ARG A 479 0.55 7.13 -7.09
CA ARG A 479 1.15 7.54 -5.83
C ARG A 479 2.64 7.79 -6.02
N TRP A 480 3.11 8.92 -5.51
CA TRP A 480 4.52 9.30 -5.51
C TRP A 480 4.99 9.59 -4.09
N ASP A 481 6.26 9.27 -3.83
CA ASP A 481 6.96 9.54 -2.58
C ASP A 481 7.84 10.78 -2.76
N LEU A 482 7.60 11.82 -1.97
CA LEU A 482 8.26 13.11 -2.11
C LEU A 482 9.55 13.21 -1.31
N THR A 483 9.89 12.22 -0.48
CA THR A 483 11.09 12.25 0.38
C THR A 483 12.40 12.30 -0.41
N SER A 484 12.39 11.82 -1.65
CA SER A 484 13.56 11.83 -2.54
C SER A 484 13.87 13.21 -3.11
N LEU A 485 12.96 14.20 -3.00
CA LEU A 485 13.22 15.56 -3.46
C LEU A 485 14.45 16.16 -2.74
N PRO A 486 15.15 17.13 -3.35
CA PRO A 486 16.19 17.87 -2.64
C PRO A 486 15.57 18.78 -1.56
N GLU A 487 16.41 19.29 -0.66
CA GLU A 487 16.00 20.28 0.33
C GLU A 487 15.52 21.56 -0.38
N GLY A 488 14.39 22.12 0.07
CA GLY A 488 13.82 23.34 -0.50
C GLY A 488 12.28 23.34 -0.59
N GLN A 489 11.77 24.40 -1.21
CA GLN A 489 10.34 24.65 -1.40
C GLN A 489 9.91 24.36 -2.85
N PHE A 490 8.75 23.74 -3.01
CA PHE A 490 8.18 23.33 -4.30
C PHE A 490 6.68 23.64 -4.34
N THR A 491 6.16 24.10 -5.48
CA THR A 491 4.72 24.15 -5.75
C THR A 491 4.34 22.94 -6.60
N ILE A 492 3.89 21.86 -5.97
CA ILE A 492 3.72 20.56 -6.63
C ILE A 492 2.32 20.45 -7.25
N ALA A 493 2.26 20.05 -8.53
CA ALA A 493 1.02 19.70 -9.22
C ALA A 493 1.15 18.36 -9.94
N VAL A 494 0.02 17.69 -10.19
CA VAL A 494 -0.02 16.46 -10.99
C VAL A 494 -0.41 16.80 -12.42
N LYS A 495 0.36 16.27 -13.38
CA LYS A 495 0.09 16.37 -14.81
C LYS A 495 -0.22 14.99 -15.37
N ALA A 496 -1.31 14.87 -16.12
CA ALA A 496 -1.76 13.61 -16.70
C ALA A 496 -2.00 13.75 -18.20
N ARG A 497 -1.66 12.71 -18.96
CA ARG A 497 -1.77 12.67 -20.42
C ARG A 497 -2.48 11.41 -20.89
N GLU A 498 -3.41 11.58 -21.83
CA GLU A 498 -4.09 10.51 -22.58
C GLU A 498 -3.29 10.16 -23.85
N ASN A 499 -3.47 8.95 -24.41
CA ASN A 499 -2.72 8.45 -25.56
C ASN A 499 -2.77 9.33 -26.84
N HIS A 500 -3.80 10.14 -27.02
CA HIS A 500 -3.95 11.07 -28.16
C HIS A 500 -3.41 12.47 -27.84
N GLY A 501 -2.72 12.68 -26.71
CA GLY A 501 -2.07 13.95 -26.41
C GLY A 501 -2.84 14.89 -25.50
N ALA A 502 -4.14 14.64 -25.27
CA ALA A 502 -4.94 15.43 -24.33
C ALA A 502 -4.30 15.40 -22.94
N THR A 503 -4.01 16.58 -22.39
CA THR A 503 -3.21 16.74 -21.16
C THR A 503 -3.92 17.69 -20.20
N THR A 504 -3.94 17.33 -18.92
CA THR A 504 -4.50 18.15 -17.84
C THR A 504 -3.46 18.35 -16.75
N VAL A 505 -3.45 19.53 -16.13
CA VAL A 505 -2.70 19.82 -14.89
C VAL A 505 -3.74 20.02 -13.81
N GLY A 506 -3.60 19.28 -12.70
CA GLY A 506 -4.49 19.38 -11.54
C GLY A 506 -4.14 20.59 -10.67
N ASP A 507 -4.84 20.69 -9.53
CA ASP A 507 -4.54 21.67 -8.51
C ASP A 507 -3.15 21.43 -7.90
N SER A 508 -2.55 22.50 -7.37
CA SER A 508 -1.25 22.46 -6.70
C SER A 508 -1.32 22.73 -5.22
N PHE A 509 -0.23 22.38 -4.55
CA PHE A 509 0.00 22.71 -3.14
C PHE A 509 1.49 23.02 -2.91
N GLU A 510 1.74 23.76 -1.84
CA GLU A 510 3.11 24.07 -1.40
C GLU A 510 3.67 22.89 -0.60
N TYR A 511 4.90 22.48 -0.93
CA TYR A 511 5.63 21.42 -0.26
C TYR A 511 7.02 21.92 0.13
N ASN A 512 7.33 21.87 1.42
CA ASN A 512 8.67 22.14 1.94
C ASN A 512 9.32 20.82 2.33
N ASN A 513 10.52 20.57 1.81
CA ASN A 513 11.30 19.38 2.11
C ASN A 513 12.52 19.78 2.94
N ASP A 514 12.51 19.40 4.22
CA ASP A 514 13.63 19.62 5.13
C ASP A 514 14.40 18.32 5.37
N LYS A 515 15.73 18.41 5.28
CA LYS A 515 16.66 17.31 5.50
C LYS A 515 17.73 17.65 6.55
N SER A 516 17.63 18.81 7.18
CA SER A 516 18.55 19.27 8.21
C SER A 516 18.09 18.75 9.58
N PRO A 517 18.95 18.03 10.33
CA PRO A 517 18.57 17.56 11.66
C PRO A 517 18.59 18.71 12.70
N PRO A 518 17.79 18.61 13.78
CA PRO A 518 17.84 19.53 14.90
C PRO A 518 19.23 19.64 15.52
N VAL A 519 19.57 20.80 16.07
CA VAL A 519 20.80 20.96 16.86
C VAL A 519 20.46 20.97 18.35
N ILE A 520 21.14 20.11 19.12
CA ILE A 520 20.94 19.96 20.57
C ILE A 520 22.13 20.59 21.30
N SER A 521 21.87 21.54 22.21
CA SER A 521 22.87 22.10 23.12
C SER A 521 22.54 21.81 24.59
N PHE A 522 23.60 21.59 25.37
CA PHE A 522 23.57 21.44 26.82
C PHE A 522 24.14 22.71 27.45
N GLU A 523 23.36 23.33 28.33
CA GLU A 523 23.68 24.58 29.01
C GLU A 523 23.34 24.44 30.50
N LEU A 524 24.04 25.17 31.37
CA LEU A 524 23.62 25.35 32.76
C LEU A 524 22.91 26.70 32.94
N LYS A 525 21.99 26.80 33.93
CA LYS A 525 21.21 28.04 34.22
C LYS A 525 22.05 29.33 34.36
N ASP A 526 23.31 29.22 34.74
CA ASP A 526 24.26 30.32 34.90
C ASP A 526 25.06 30.66 33.63
N GLY A 527 24.73 30.03 32.50
CA GLY A 527 25.36 30.28 31.21
C GLY A 527 26.69 29.56 31.01
N GLU A 528 27.06 28.65 31.91
CA GLU A 528 28.21 27.77 31.71
C GLU A 528 27.95 26.82 30.54
N VAL A 529 28.93 26.74 29.63
CA VAL A 529 28.89 25.87 28.46
C VAL A 529 29.37 24.48 28.87
N TYR A 530 28.72 23.45 28.32
CA TYR A 530 29.11 22.07 28.55
C TYR A 530 30.58 21.79 28.19
N GLU A 531 31.28 21.14 29.11
CA GLU A 531 32.58 20.49 28.87
C GLU A 531 32.51 19.03 29.36
N PRO A 532 33.07 18.05 28.62
CA PRO A 532 33.03 16.65 29.03
C PRO A 532 33.62 16.43 30.42
N GLY A 533 32.83 15.80 31.30
CA GLY A 533 33.22 15.52 32.69
C GLY A 533 33.07 16.71 33.64
N MET A 534 32.40 17.80 33.23
CA MET A 534 32.11 18.92 34.14
C MET A 534 31.31 18.47 35.36
N LEU A 535 31.48 19.18 36.48
CA LEU A 535 30.68 18.97 37.68
C LEU A 535 29.37 19.76 37.58
N VAL A 536 28.25 19.06 37.59
CA VAL A 536 26.90 19.64 37.63
C VAL A 536 26.39 19.58 39.06
N LYS A 537 26.13 20.76 39.64
CA LYS A 537 25.58 20.91 40.99
C LYS A 537 24.07 21.09 40.94
N GLY A 538 23.32 20.00 41.09
CA GLY A 538 21.88 19.97 40.89
C GLY A 538 21.49 19.78 39.41
N LEU A 539 20.76 18.71 39.09
CA LEU A 539 20.32 18.45 37.71
C LEU A 539 19.23 19.44 37.25
N GLU A 540 18.56 20.13 38.18
CA GLU A 540 17.57 21.18 37.89
C GLU A 540 18.19 22.36 37.16
N ARG A 541 19.52 22.50 37.20
CA ARG A 541 20.28 23.53 36.50
C ARG A 541 20.53 23.20 35.04
N ILE A 542 20.38 21.94 34.63
CA ILE A 542 20.55 21.54 33.24
C ILE A 542 19.44 22.17 32.41
N ARG A 543 19.85 22.71 31.27
CA ARG A 543 18.99 23.21 30.20
C ARG A 543 19.40 22.54 28.90
N LEU A 544 18.42 21.97 28.22
CA LEU A 544 18.57 21.54 26.84
C LEU A 544 17.96 22.60 25.95
N ARG A 545 18.75 23.11 24.99
CA ARG A 545 18.25 24.02 23.97
C ARG A 545 18.26 23.32 22.62
N ILE A 546 17.13 23.42 21.92
CA ILE A 546 16.95 22.84 20.59
C ILE A 546 16.90 23.99 19.57
N ASP A 547 17.89 24.07 18.69
CA ASP A 547 17.85 24.98 17.54
C ASP A 547 17.18 24.22 16.39
N GLU A 548 15.88 24.48 16.26
CA GLU A 548 14.97 23.91 15.27
C GLU A 548 13.84 24.92 15.05
N ASN A 549 13.55 25.23 13.78
CA ASN A 549 12.51 26.20 13.41
C ASN A 549 11.16 25.53 13.18
N SER A 550 11.14 24.22 12.98
CA SER A 550 9.93 23.40 12.86
C SER A 550 9.51 22.82 14.22
N ALA A 551 8.35 22.16 14.26
CA ALA A 551 7.98 21.41 15.46
C ALA A 551 8.93 20.20 15.64
N TYR A 552 9.12 19.72 16.86
CA TYR A 552 9.95 18.56 17.14
C TYR A 552 9.48 17.84 18.40
N GLN A 553 10.02 16.65 18.62
CA GLN A 553 9.75 15.83 19.81
C GLN A 553 11.04 15.16 20.31
N PHE A 554 11.13 14.96 21.63
CA PHE A 554 12.14 14.09 22.22
C PHE A 554 11.73 12.63 22.02
N THR A 555 12.55 11.86 21.30
CA THR A 555 12.36 10.41 21.14
C THR A 555 13.21 9.61 22.12
N LYS A 556 14.21 10.24 22.74
CA LYS A 556 14.96 9.68 23.87
C LYS A 556 15.46 10.79 24.78
N LEU A 557 15.36 10.57 26.08
CA LEU A 557 15.94 11.46 27.08
C LEU A 557 16.39 10.60 28.26
N ASN A 558 17.55 9.98 28.12
CA ASN A 558 18.00 8.91 29.01
C ASN A 558 19.15 9.37 29.90
N LEU A 559 19.01 9.19 31.21
CA LEU A 559 20.10 9.30 32.16
C LEU A 559 20.63 7.91 32.48
N SER A 560 21.94 7.72 32.29
CA SER A 560 22.61 6.47 32.60
C SER A 560 23.94 6.65 33.31
N GLY A 561 24.45 5.58 33.92
CA GLY A 561 25.69 5.61 34.68
C GLY A 561 25.48 6.07 36.12
N GLY A 562 26.43 6.80 36.68
CA GLY A 562 26.40 7.12 38.10
C GLY A 562 26.76 5.93 39.00
N PRO A 563 26.86 6.16 40.32
CA PRO A 563 27.22 5.12 41.29
C PRO A 563 26.21 3.98 41.44
N SER A 564 24.94 4.24 41.14
CA SER A 564 23.86 3.25 41.13
C SER A 564 23.77 2.48 39.80
N ASN A 565 24.62 2.83 38.81
CA ASN A 565 24.53 2.35 37.43
C ASN A 565 23.11 2.48 36.87
N ASP A 566 22.55 3.68 37.00
CA ASP A 566 21.23 4.01 36.52
C ASP A 566 21.15 3.86 34.99
N ASN A 567 19.94 3.61 34.51
CA ASN A 567 19.60 3.60 33.09
C ASN A 567 18.09 3.82 32.99
N VAL A 568 17.70 5.08 32.91
CA VAL A 568 16.33 5.53 33.08
C VAL A 568 16.01 6.64 32.09
N GLU A 569 14.83 6.59 31.49
CA GLU A 569 14.28 7.71 30.73
C GLU A 569 13.73 8.78 31.67
N LEU A 570 14.01 10.04 31.37
CA LEU A 570 13.60 11.21 32.14
C LEU A 570 12.41 11.90 31.48
N ALA A 571 11.55 12.49 32.30
CA ALA A 571 10.60 13.48 31.84
C ALA A 571 11.29 14.85 31.72
N PHE A 572 10.61 15.82 31.12
CA PHE A 572 11.11 17.18 30.95
C PHE A 572 9.99 18.20 31.13
N ASN A 573 10.37 19.44 31.43
CA ASN A 573 9.47 20.58 31.41
C ASN A 573 9.86 21.58 30.31
N ASP A 574 8.86 22.03 29.55
CA ASP A 574 9.03 23.08 28.55
C ASP A 574 9.04 24.44 29.25
N GLN A 575 10.12 25.20 29.04
CA GLN A 575 10.31 26.53 29.63
C GLN A 575 10.13 27.65 28.59
N GLY A 576 9.72 27.31 27.37
CA GLY A 576 9.58 28.23 26.24
C GLY A 576 10.89 28.44 25.48
N GLU A 577 10.78 29.06 24.30
CA GLU A 577 11.93 29.41 23.44
C GLU A 577 12.87 28.22 23.12
N ASN A 578 12.30 27.02 22.95
CA ASN A 578 13.02 25.76 22.72
C ASN A 578 14.00 25.39 23.84
N VAL A 579 13.69 25.76 25.08
CA VAL A 579 14.49 25.44 26.27
C VAL A 579 13.73 24.49 27.18
N TYR A 580 14.39 23.40 27.57
CA TYR A 580 13.80 22.35 28.40
C TYR A 580 14.62 22.11 29.67
N GLY A 581 13.94 22.00 30.80
CA GLY A 581 14.51 21.46 32.02
C GLY A 581 14.21 19.97 32.15
N LEU A 582 15.08 19.26 32.87
CA LEU A 582 14.90 17.84 33.13
C LEU A 582 14.09 17.63 34.41
N GLU A 583 13.18 16.68 34.38
CA GLU A 583 12.50 16.14 35.56
C GLU A 583 13.20 14.84 35.96
N TYR A 584 13.69 14.81 37.19
CA TYR A 584 14.51 13.73 37.71
C TYR A 584 14.20 13.53 39.20
N PRO A 585 14.23 12.29 39.71
CA PRO A 585 14.24 12.08 41.14
C PRO A 585 15.62 12.44 41.68
N ARG A 586 15.75 12.65 42.99
CA ARG A 586 17.08 12.86 43.58
C ARG A 586 17.94 11.61 43.42
N THR A 587 19.06 11.73 42.72
CA THR A 587 19.99 10.62 42.47
C THR A 587 21.25 10.73 43.34
N PHE A 588 22.09 9.69 43.37
CA PHE A 588 23.32 9.69 44.16
C PHE A 588 24.43 10.54 43.49
N PRO A 589 25.22 11.32 44.25
CA PRO A 589 26.36 12.07 43.71
C PRO A 589 27.43 11.14 43.13
N THR A 590 28.09 11.57 42.06
CA THR A 590 29.15 10.82 41.36
C THR A 590 30.34 10.47 42.27
N ASN A 591 30.82 9.23 42.20
CA ASN A 591 32.13 8.84 42.72
C ASN A 591 33.18 8.87 41.60
N VAL A 592 34.46 8.74 41.98
CA VAL A 592 35.57 8.69 41.04
C VAL A 592 35.38 7.57 40.01
N GLY A 593 35.21 7.95 38.75
CA GLY A 593 35.04 7.01 37.63
C GLY A 593 33.59 6.58 37.35
N GLU A 594 32.61 7.12 38.08
CA GLU A 594 31.19 6.77 38.00
C GLU A 594 30.35 7.97 37.51
N ASP A 595 30.78 8.62 36.43
CA ASP A 595 30.06 9.76 35.84
C ASP A 595 28.68 9.37 35.30
N TYR A 596 27.78 10.34 35.25
CA TYR A 596 26.50 10.20 34.55
C TYR A 596 26.65 10.54 33.07
N LYS A 597 25.76 9.95 32.27
CA LYS A 597 25.58 10.21 30.84
C LYS A 597 24.13 10.55 30.54
N LEU A 598 23.88 11.71 29.98
CA LEU A 598 22.60 12.11 29.44
C LEU A 598 22.60 11.91 27.93
N THR A 599 21.77 10.99 27.43
CA THR A 599 21.55 10.77 26.00
C THR A 599 20.25 11.44 25.58
N VAL A 600 20.34 12.39 24.67
CA VAL A 600 19.20 13.15 24.15
C VAL A 600 19.03 12.80 22.68
N THR A 601 17.84 12.37 22.29
CA THR A 601 17.47 12.19 20.88
C THR A 601 16.25 13.04 20.58
N VAL A 602 16.36 13.91 19.57
CA VAL A 602 15.29 14.77 19.09
C VAL A 602 14.98 14.43 17.65
N THR A 603 13.69 14.46 17.30
CA THR A 603 13.19 14.27 15.95
C THR A 603 12.33 15.46 15.55
N ASP A 604 12.63 16.10 14.43
CA ASP A 604 11.84 17.23 13.92
C ASP A 604 10.51 16.78 13.25
N ALA A 605 9.72 17.75 12.80
CA ALA A 605 8.45 17.55 12.09
C ALA A 605 8.62 16.91 10.70
N PHE A 606 9.85 16.86 10.20
CA PHE A 606 10.21 16.27 8.91
C PHE A 606 10.86 14.88 9.07
N GLY A 607 10.97 14.38 10.30
CA GLY A 607 11.53 13.07 10.63
C GLY A 607 13.06 13.01 10.72
N GLN A 608 13.76 14.14 10.68
CA GLN A 608 15.20 14.17 10.87
C GLN A 608 15.54 13.98 12.35
N VAL A 609 16.55 13.15 12.62
CA VAL A 609 16.90 12.71 13.97
C VAL A 609 18.31 13.16 14.33
N GLN A 610 18.47 13.78 15.50
CA GLN A 610 19.78 14.04 16.11
C GLN A 610 19.88 13.33 17.46
N THR A 611 21.03 12.70 17.74
CA THR A 611 21.33 12.15 19.07
C THR A 611 22.61 12.75 19.61
N GLN A 612 22.59 13.20 20.86
CA GLN A 612 23.75 13.72 21.56
C GLN A 612 23.92 13.08 22.93
N VAL A 613 25.18 12.87 23.34
CA VAL A 613 25.53 12.27 24.64
C VAL A 613 26.40 13.24 25.41
N TYR A 614 25.94 13.62 26.61
CA TYR A 614 26.66 14.50 27.54
C TYR A 614 27.09 13.70 28.75
N GLN A 615 28.38 13.69 29.06
CA GLN A 615 28.96 13.03 30.23
C GLN A 615 29.36 14.07 31.27
N PHE A 616 28.91 13.91 32.50
CA PHE A 616 29.17 14.85 33.59
C PHE A 616 29.26 14.15 34.95
N ALA A 617 30.02 14.74 35.87
CA ALA A 617 29.96 14.40 37.28
C ALA A 617 28.77 15.15 37.93
N TYR A 618 28.07 14.52 38.86
CA TYR A 618 26.90 15.10 39.52
C TYR A 618 27.12 15.25 41.03
N GLU A 619 26.68 16.36 41.58
CA GLU A 619 26.54 16.61 43.02
C GLU A 619 25.20 17.32 43.26
N PRO A 620 24.38 16.96 44.27
CA PRO A 620 23.17 17.71 44.58
C PRO A 620 23.46 19.15 45.01
N ASP A 621 22.62 20.11 44.65
CA ASP A 621 22.86 21.55 44.92
C ASP A 621 22.94 21.86 46.44
N ASN A 622 22.14 21.15 47.24
CA ASN A 622 22.11 21.24 48.71
C ASN A 622 22.78 20.04 49.40
N PHE A 623 23.89 19.54 48.84
CA PHE A 623 24.63 18.41 49.41
C PHE A 623 25.57 18.84 50.54
N PHE A 624 25.53 18.13 51.67
CA PHE A 624 26.60 18.18 52.66
C PHE A 624 27.12 16.77 52.93
N LYS A 625 28.43 16.61 52.81
CA LYS A 625 29.09 15.32 53.03
C LYS A 625 29.27 15.09 54.53
N LEU A 626 28.69 13.99 55.02
CA LEU A 626 28.93 13.51 56.38
C LEU A 626 30.23 12.70 56.41
N ASP A 627 30.96 12.77 57.52
CA ASP A 627 32.14 11.93 57.73
C ASP A 627 31.75 10.45 57.75
N ALA A 628 32.68 9.58 57.33
CA ALA A 628 32.47 8.14 57.40
C ALA A 628 32.30 7.69 58.86
N ILE A 629 31.17 7.06 59.16
CA ILE A 629 30.84 6.59 60.51
C ILE A 629 31.14 5.09 60.58
N THR A 630 32.01 4.68 61.49
CA THR A 630 32.15 3.25 61.82
C THR A 630 31.01 2.86 62.75
N SER A 631 30.27 1.81 62.41
CA SER A 631 29.16 1.28 63.21
C SER A 631 29.34 -0.21 63.48
N VAL A 632 28.73 -0.68 64.57
CA VAL A 632 28.70 -2.10 64.95
C VAL A 632 27.26 -2.61 64.73
N PRO A 633 27.07 -3.82 64.18
CA PRO A 633 25.76 -4.39 63.93
C PRO A 633 24.90 -4.47 65.21
N HIS A 634 23.77 -3.76 65.22
CA HIS A 634 22.82 -3.81 66.32
C HIS A 634 21.42 -3.33 65.90
N ASN A 635 20.37 -3.95 66.44
CA ASN A 635 18.97 -3.64 66.12
C ASN A 635 18.42 -2.37 66.82
N ARG A 636 19.27 -1.65 67.54
CA ARG A 636 18.98 -0.39 68.25
C ARG A 636 20.23 0.48 68.28
N PRO A 637 20.10 1.81 68.31
CA PRO A 637 21.24 2.70 68.54
C PRO A 637 22.00 2.32 69.81
N LEU A 638 23.31 2.09 69.69
CA LEU A 638 24.19 1.85 70.83
C LEU A 638 24.55 3.19 71.49
N ALA A 639 24.61 3.22 72.82
CA ALA A 639 25.02 4.40 73.57
C ALA A 639 26.26 4.10 74.44
N ASP A 640 27.10 5.12 74.66
CA ASP A 640 28.22 5.06 75.59
C ASP A 640 27.76 5.13 77.06
N ILE A 641 28.72 5.08 77.99
CA ILE A 641 28.45 5.16 79.44
C ILE A 641 27.84 6.51 79.88
N TYR A 642 27.84 7.53 79.01
CA TYR A 642 27.25 8.83 79.22
C TYR A 642 25.93 9.01 78.44
N ASN A 643 25.37 7.91 77.92
CA ASN A 643 24.14 7.87 77.13
C ASN A 643 24.23 8.65 75.80
N LYS A 644 25.44 8.79 75.24
CA LYS A 644 25.65 9.38 73.90
C LYS A 644 25.69 8.29 72.83
N PRO A 645 25.07 8.48 71.66
CA PRO A 645 25.09 7.48 70.60
C PRO A 645 26.51 7.16 70.12
N HIS A 646 26.81 5.87 69.95
CA HIS A 646 28.12 5.38 69.50
C HIS A 646 28.40 5.73 68.03
N SER A 647 27.35 5.74 67.21
CA SER A 647 27.39 6.10 65.80
C SER A 647 26.29 7.15 65.58
N LEU A 648 26.73 8.39 65.37
CA LEU A 648 25.86 9.56 65.30
C LEU A 648 26.15 10.32 64.01
N ILE A 649 25.11 10.57 63.23
CA ILE A 649 25.13 11.50 62.12
C ILE A 649 24.88 12.89 62.68
N THR A 650 25.81 13.81 62.48
CA THR A 650 25.66 15.21 62.87
C THR A 650 25.78 16.11 61.63
N SER A 651 24.77 16.93 61.36
CA SER A 651 24.86 17.93 60.29
C SER A 651 25.59 19.20 60.76
N ASN A 652 25.98 20.04 59.81
CA ASN A 652 26.20 21.45 60.07
C ASN A 652 24.89 22.14 60.53
N THR A 653 25.00 23.38 61.01
CA THR A 653 23.82 24.20 61.36
C THR A 653 22.98 24.47 60.11
N LEU A 654 21.76 23.94 60.11
CA LEU A 654 20.77 24.11 59.05
C LEU A 654 20.05 25.44 59.22
N ARG A 655 19.73 26.08 58.10
CA ARG A 655 19.03 27.36 58.04
C ARG A 655 17.91 27.29 57.01
N ALA A 656 16.79 27.94 57.30
CA ALA A 656 15.73 28.14 56.33
C ALA A 656 16.16 29.18 55.27
N ASP A 657 15.45 29.25 54.14
CA ASP A 657 15.78 30.11 52.99
C ASP A 657 15.84 31.61 53.36
N ASN A 658 15.16 32.00 54.44
CA ASN A 658 15.18 33.36 55.00
C ASN A 658 16.41 33.64 55.90
N GLY A 659 17.34 32.69 56.01
CA GLY A 659 18.57 32.76 56.81
C GLY A 659 18.41 32.46 58.31
N GLN A 660 17.19 32.22 58.80
CA GLN A 660 16.94 31.86 60.20
C GLN A 660 17.43 30.44 60.50
N LEU A 661 17.76 30.17 61.77
CA LEU A 661 18.06 28.82 62.21
C LEU A 661 16.84 27.94 62.00
N ALA A 662 17.06 26.81 61.34
CA ALA A 662 16.03 25.80 61.18
C ALA A 662 15.64 25.26 62.56
N SER A 663 14.34 25.09 62.82
CA SER A 663 13.85 24.68 64.14
C SER A 663 12.60 23.80 64.04
N GLY A 664 12.38 22.98 65.07
CA GLY A 664 11.23 22.07 65.12
C GLY A 664 11.44 20.78 64.32
N GLU A 665 10.34 20.06 64.14
CA GLU A 665 10.31 18.76 63.45
C GLU A 665 10.44 18.94 61.94
N GLN A 666 11.44 18.28 61.38
CA GLN A 666 11.76 18.26 59.96
C GLN A 666 11.31 16.92 59.37
N ARG A 667 10.82 16.97 58.13
CA ARG A 667 10.45 15.80 57.35
C ARG A 667 11.67 15.35 56.53
N LEU A 668 12.02 14.06 56.63
CA LEU A 668 13.19 13.51 55.96
C LEU A 668 12.84 12.27 55.15
N PHE A 669 13.55 12.12 54.04
CA PHE A 669 13.63 10.89 53.28
C PHE A 669 15.04 10.33 53.38
N ILE A 670 15.14 9.05 53.70
CA ILE A 670 16.40 8.34 53.78
C ILE A 670 16.41 7.25 52.75
N THR A 671 17.40 7.30 51.86
CA THR A 671 17.61 6.31 50.80
C THR A 671 18.93 5.60 51.06
N VAL A 672 18.90 4.27 51.13
CA VAL A 672 20.13 3.46 51.13
C VAL A 672 20.37 2.96 49.72
N ARG A 673 21.60 3.12 49.22
CA ARG A 673 21.95 2.75 47.85
C ARG A 673 21.76 1.26 47.62
N ALA A 674 21.33 0.88 46.42
CA ALA A 674 20.98 -0.50 46.08
C ALA A 674 22.16 -1.50 46.18
N ASP A 675 23.39 -1.02 46.06
CA ASP A 675 24.62 -1.82 46.17
C ASP A 675 25.21 -1.86 47.60
N ALA A 676 24.51 -1.30 48.60
CA ALA A 676 24.96 -1.37 49.98
C ALA A 676 25.00 -2.81 50.50
N ASP A 677 26.04 -3.14 51.27
CA ASP A 677 26.26 -4.51 51.80
C ASP A 677 25.25 -4.91 52.89
N TYR A 678 24.58 -3.92 53.51
CA TYR A 678 23.68 -4.12 54.66
C TYR A 678 22.65 -2.98 54.78
N SER A 679 21.58 -3.27 55.52
CA SER A 679 20.53 -2.33 55.90
C SER A 679 21.01 -1.42 57.02
N LEU A 680 20.45 -0.21 57.07
CA LEU A 680 20.73 0.79 58.11
C LEU A 680 19.51 1.03 58.98
N ASN A 681 19.73 1.22 60.27
CA ASN A 681 18.71 1.60 61.24
C ASN A 681 18.94 3.04 61.70
N PHE A 682 18.05 3.93 61.28
CA PHE A 682 18.05 5.34 61.64
C PHE A 682 17.03 5.57 62.75
N ASN A 683 17.51 5.63 64.00
CA ASN A 683 16.68 5.87 65.18
C ASN A 683 15.38 5.02 65.26
N GLY A 684 15.47 3.74 64.89
CA GLY A 684 14.34 2.79 64.88
C GLY A 684 13.71 2.56 63.51
N VAL A 685 14.04 3.37 62.50
CA VAL A 685 13.58 3.20 61.11
C VAL A 685 14.61 2.38 60.34
N VAL A 686 14.23 1.16 59.96
CA VAL A 686 15.08 0.25 59.17
C VAL A 686 14.92 0.57 57.68
N VAL A 687 16.02 0.86 56.99
CA VAL A 687 16.07 1.12 55.54
C VAL A 687 17.02 0.12 54.90
N ARG A 688 16.51 -0.67 53.96
CA ARG A 688 17.25 -1.72 53.22
C ARG A 688 17.99 -1.14 52.02
N PRO A 689 19.02 -1.84 51.47
CA PRO A 689 19.62 -1.47 50.20
C PRO A 689 18.55 -1.32 49.10
N GLY A 690 18.53 -0.15 48.45
CA GLY A 690 17.55 0.21 47.41
C GLY A 690 16.15 0.51 47.97
N GLU A 691 16.06 0.92 49.23
CA GLU A 691 14.81 1.35 49.85
C GLU A 691 14.94 2.83 50.26
N THR A 692 13.85 3.58 50.05
CA THR A 692 13.64 4.93 50.58
C THR A 692 12.57 4.92 51.66
N LYS A 693 12.84 5.56 52.81
CA LYS A 693 11.84 5.75 53.87
C LYS A 693 11.72 7.18 54.33
N GLU A 694 10.47 7.55 54.60
CA GLU A 694 10.13 8.76 55.31
C GLU A 694 10.38 8.61 56.81
N MET A 695 10.92 9.66 57.44
CA MET A 695 10.96 9.82 58.89
C MET A 695 10.87 11.29 59.30
N TYR A 696 10.61 11.52 60.58
CA TYR A 696 10.56 12.86 61.17
C TYR A 696 11.61 12.98 62.27
N VAL A 697 12.37 14.08 62.27
CA VAL A 697 13.37 14.36 63.31
C VAL A 697 13.31 15.81 63.77
N SER A 698 13.61 16.07 65.03
CA SER A 698 13.76 17.44 65.53
C SER A 698 15.22 17.88 65.45
N LEU A 699 15.45 19.13 65.05
CA LEU A 699 16.76 19.77 65.13
C LEU A 699 17.06 20.21 66.57
N ASP A 700 18.33 20.27 66.93
CA ASP A 700 18.75 20.80 68.22
C ASP A 700 18.68 22.34 68.29
N ASP A 701 18.97 22.91 69.47
CA ASP A 701 18.93 24.36 69.72
C ASP A 701 19.92 25.17 68.84
N ASN A 702 20.88 24.51 68.20
CA ASN A 702 21.85 25.10 67.27
C ASN A 702 21.47 24.85 65.79
N GLY A 703 20.28 24.33 65.53
CA GLY A 703 19.79 23.97 64.20
C GLY A 703 20.52 22.77 63.58
N GLN A 704 21.09 21.87 64.37
CA GLN A 704 21.82 20.70 63.87
C GLN A 704 20.95 19.43 63.94
N LEU A 705 21.03 18.62 62.89
CA LEU A 705 20.49 17.27 62.86
C LEU A 705 21.44 16.36 63.64
N ASN A 706 20.91 15.63 64.62
CA ASN A 706 21.63 14.57 65.34
C ASN A 706 20.86 13.26 65.22
N LEU A 707 21.29 12.38 64.33
CA LEU A 707 20.57 11.15 63.97
C LEU A 707 21.42 9.89 64.29
N PRO A 708 21.04 9.10 65.31
CA PRO A 708 21.70 7.84 65.60
C PRO A 708 21.52 6.82 64.47
N VAL A 709 22.60 6.17 64.07
CA VAL A 709 22.60 5.18 62.98
C VAL A 709 23.30 3.89 63.40
N SER A 710 22.73 2.72 63.08
CA SER A 710 23.41 1.43 63.25
C SER A 710 23.28 0.52 62.03
N ALA A 711 24.32 -0.26 61.74
CA ALA A 711 24.19 -1.39 60.81
C ALA A 711 23.30 -2.47 61.45
N LEU A 712 22.54 -3.21 60.65
CA LEU A 712 21.67 -4.27 61.16
C LEU A 712 22.27 -5.66 61.00
N GLU A 713 22.89 -5.95 59.87
CA GLU A 713 23.44 -7.24 59.52
C GLU A 713 24.88 -7.39 60.01
N ASP A 714 25.25 -8.59 60.49
CA ASP A 714 26.59 -8.93 60.97
C ASP A 714 27.55 -9.22 59.80
N VAL A 715 27.80 -8.19 58.99
CA VAL A 715 28.62 -8.25 57.77
C VAL A 715 29.61 -7.09 57.76
N HIS A 716 30.85 -7.37 57.36
CA HIS A 716 31.84 -6.32 57.09
C HIS A 716 31.64 -5.78 55.67
N GLY A 717 31.36 -4.49 55.55
CA GLY A 717 31.07 -3.86 54.26
C GLY A 717 30.85 -2.35 54.36
N GLN A 718 30.32 -1.76 53.30
CA GLN A 718 29.96 -0.35 53.22
C GLN A 718 28.49 -0.17 52.84
N ALA A 719 27.85 0.82 53.44
CA ALA A 719 26.53 1.28 53.05
C ALA A 719 26.59 2.77 52.74
N ASN A 720 26.34 3.11 51.47
CA ASN A 720 26.16 4.50 51.05
C ASN A 720 24.68 4.87 51.20
N TYR A 721 24.42 6.04 51.76
CA TYR A 721 23.08 6.53 52.01
C TYR A 721 22.97 8.02 51.72
N MET A 722 21.76 8.46 51.45
CA MET A 722 21.39 9.86 51.27
C MET A 722 20.30 10.21 52.29
N ILE A 723 20.44 11.37 52.93
CA ILE A 723 19.40 11.95 53.78
C ILE A 723 18.94 13.24 53.10
N GLU A 724 17.65 13.31 52.84
CA GLU A 724 16.99 14.46 52.26
C GLU A 724 16.07 15.09 53.30
N ILE A 725 16.09 16.41 53.42
CA ILE A 725 15.12 17.19 54.19
C ILE A 725 14.25 17.95 53.18
N THR A 726 12.93 17.79 53.24
CA THR A 726 11.98 18.46 52.33
C THR A 726 11.35 19.66 53.04
N GLY A 727 11.77 20.87 52.64
CA GLY A 727 11.32 22.13 53.23
C GLY A 727 11.86 22.33 54.65
N ILE A 728 12.93 23.12 54.78
CA ILE A 728 13.51 23.47 56.07
C ILE A 728 12.62 24.51 56.75
N ARG A 729 12.05 24.14 57.90
CA ARG A 729 11.20 25.03 58.73
C ARG A 729 11.98 25.81 59.77
#